data_AF-A0A367JIH9-F1
#
_entry.id   AF-A0A367JIH9-F1
#
_cell.length_a   1.000
_cell.length_b   1.000
_cell.length_c   1.000
_cell.angle_alpha   90.00
_cell.angle_beta   90.00
_cell.angle_gamma   90.00
#
_symmetry.space_group_name_H-M   'P 1'
#
loop_
_entity.id
_entity.type
_entity.pdbx_description
1 polymer ?
#
loop_
_entity_poly.entity_id
_entity_poly.type
_entity_poly.pdbx_seq_one_letter_code
_entity_poly.pdbx_strand_id
1 'polypeptide(L)'
;MEHAKAIKDRDVKAICEYISNYCETHICTSFSTQHVRSFYTFFPTLLDLLFGSPTKRGFIQTQLEPHQDEALKNLLSIQGPFFQSLLRISQSSDYYYDLSNESLPSEVRKILSTGAIHLLPQVYKHCNVIMPSSPSGSTIDFHTSATKQSSLLPSGISSERKIQLNILQLYLYNFAILPTWSTATAQPPMSTFTSTSLRSPINKTMPNISTTSFLDNSSPSQLTKPGRSITSSIYTDVLDNYLSRLIPINDQAFPAIVGPFFIDALAELWIRMPWISNNNRLSPTLMHYISHFINYIVRHDLRRCVNNTQDNVYTYTYKAIHDELYMLTSRLALNWDKTDDYIQIIELWCQWAAPWKLGTPFRSIEKENFLPTQTGWAPFILDNVPYYFSAVDILLKRISTFSYTDSLNMSVAGQLRILYRFINVFYTARDLIGFLALVEKALDHAGHAFIEWDQEIAKIAYGHASAAAKVKEKMKAASERLAQIGGKTSQWRSEHLYDTEEQQERRSPSLIAAVSNLYHNINVHVAASKWPTRLSNRHLEPMQEAYHVLSTLFNINSALFAPLKTASTIPGKRTGFTQLAFAGKQNGGYLTAEEKELLKQGKLVCSPHNIPAVGPRKHTIVRSHENVTLVRWTLYWDKQLNEMVYAAQLY
;
A
#
# COMPACT_ATOMS: atom_id res chain seq x y z
N MET A 1 -8.91 -11.53 37.90
CA MET A 1 -9.05 -10.12 37.47
C MET A 1 -10.42 -9.85 36.83
N GLU A 2 -10.96 -10.75 36.00
CA GLU A 2 -12.22 -10.56 35.23
C GLU A 2 -13.48 -10.19 36.03
N HIS A 3 -13.53 -10.53 37.32
CA HIS A 3 -14.68 -10.21 38.17
C HIS A 3 -14.58 -8.85 38.89
N ALA A 4 -13.53 -8.06 38.64
CA ALA A 4 -13.38 -6.75 39.24
C ALA A 4 -14.56 -5.84 38.83
N LYS A 5 -15.13 -5.15 39.82
CA LYS A 5 -16.31 -4.29 39.64
C LYS A 5 -16.12 -3.27 38.50
N ALA A 6 -14.94 -2.65 38.39
CA ALA A 6 -14.60 -1.72 37.33
C ALA A 6 -14.74 -2.30 35.90
N ILE A 7 -14.39 -3.58 35.71
CA ILE A 7 -14.48 -4.25 34.41
C ILE A 7 -15.95 -4.56 34.07
N LYS A 8 -16.76 -4.91 35.08
CA LYS A 8 -18.21 -5.11 34.92
C LYS A 8 -18.93 -3.81 34.59
N ASP A 9 -18.55 -2.73 35.25
CA ASP A 9 -19.17 -1.40 35.09
C ASP A 9 -18.71 -0.70 33.78
N ARG A 10 -17.68 -1.24 33.11
CA ARG A 10 -17.09 -0.72 31.86
C ARG A 10 -16.68 0.75 31.92
N ASP A 11 -16.33 1.26 33.09
CA ASP A 11 -15.77 2.59 33.25
C ASP A 11 -14.30 2.59 32.81
N VAL A 12 -14.03 3.24 31.68
CA VAL A 12 -12.69 3.33 31.08
C VAL A 12 -11.66 3.87 32.07
N LYS A 13 -12.00 4.92 32.83
CA LYS A 13 -11.06 5.53 33.76
C LYS A 13 -10.73 4.57 34.91
N ALA A 14 -11.76 4.01 35.53
CA ALA A 14 -11.60 3.05 36.63
C ALA A 14 -10.83 1.79 36.19
N ILE A 15 -11.03 1.33 34.94
CA ILE A 15 -10.28 0.20 34.36
C ILE A 15 -8.79 0.57 34.19
N CYS A 16 -8.49 1.73 33.60
CA CYS A 16 -7.11 2.19 33.42
C CYS A 16 -6.37 2.34 34.76
N GLU A 17 -7.02 2.93 35.76
CA GLU A 17 -6.47 3.10 37.12
C GLU A 17 -6.28 1.74 37.82
N TYR A 18 -7.27 0.85 37.73
CA TYR A 18 -7.17 -0.49 38.30
C TYR A 18 -6.01 -1.29 37.71
N ILE A 19 -5.84 -1.28 36.39
CA ILE A 19 -4.76 -2.02 35.73
C ILE A 19 -3.41 -1.43 36.10
N SER A 20 -3.29 -0.09 36.09
CA SER A 20 -2.05 0.60 36.44
C SER A 20 -1.62 0.27 37.87
N ASN A 21 -2.56 0.36 38.83
CA ASN A 21 -2.31 0.02 40.23
C ASN A 21 -2.00 -1.47 40.43
N TYR A 22 -2.71 -2.37 39.73
CA TYR A 22 -2.43 -3.80 39.78
C TYR A 22 -1.01 -4.12 39.29
N CYS A 23 -0.62 -3.52 38.17
CA CYS A 23 0.72 -3.65 37.59
C CYS A 23 1.79 -3.12 38.55
N GLU A 24 1.58 -1.94 39.12
CA GLU A 24 2.51 -1.32 40.06
C GLU A 24 2.69 -2.16 41.33
N THR A 25 1.59 -2.58 41.96
CA THR A 25 1.59 -3.26 43.27
C THR A 25 1.99 -4.74 43.17
N HIS A 26 1.57 -5.44 42.12
CA HIS A 26 1.66 -6.90 42.06
C HIS A 26 2.61 -7.46 41.00
N ILE A 27 3.19 -6.60 40.15
CA ILE A 27 4.17 -7.02 39.13
C ILE A 27 5.45 -6.19 39.22
N CYS A 28 5.37 -4.86 39.35
CA CYS A 28 6.54 -3.99 39.44
C CYS A 28 7.21 -4.03 40.82
N THR A 29 6.44 -3.89 41.90
CA THR A 29 7.01 -3.87 43.27
C THR A 29 7.19 -5.27 43.84
N SER A 30 6.25 -6.18 43.61
CA SER A 30 6.33 -7.59 44.00
C SER A 30 6.18 -8.50 42.77
N PHE A 31 7.02 -9.51 42.59
CA PHE A 31 6.89 -10.44 41.45
C PHE A 31 6.30 -11.77 41.93
N SER A 32 4.97 -11.77 42.14
CA SER A 32 4.23 -12.98 42.53
C SER A 32 3.79 -13.75 41.29
N THR A 33 4.19 -15.02 41.19
CA THR A 33 3.83 -15.90 40.05
C THR A 33 2.32 -16.05 39.89
N GLN A 34 1.55 -16.05 40.99
CA GLN A 34 0.09 -16.13 40.96
C GLN A 34 -0.55 -14.88 40.33
N HIS A 35 -0.05 -13.69 40.67
CA HIS A 35 -0.55 -12.43 40.12
C HIS A 35 -0.14 -12.26 38.66
N VAL A 36 1.10 -12.59 38.31
CA VAL A 36 1.58 -12.59 36.93
C VAL A 36 0.75 -13.55 36.06
N ARG A 37 0.49 -14.77 36.54
CA ARG A 37 -0.36 -15.74 35.82
C ARG A 37 -1.79 -15.22 35.64
N SER A 38 -2.36 -14.59 36.67
CA SER A 38 -3.71 -14.00 36.59
C SER A 38 -3.78 -12.86 35.57
N PHE A 39 -2.76 -12.01 35.52
CA PHE A 39 -2.64 -10.93 34.54
C PHE A 39 -2.45 -11.49 33.13
N TYR A 40 -1.55 -12.46 32.97
CA TYR A 40 -1.31 -13.17 31.72
C TYR A 40 -2.61 -13.78 31.17
N THR A 41 -3.38 -14.52 31.97
CA THR A 41 -4.67 -15.07 31.48
C THR A 41 -5.68 -14.00 31.07
N PHE A 42 -5.67 -12.83 31.72
CA PHE A 42 -6.59 -11.73 31.43
C PHE A 42 -6.13 -10.84 30.25
N PHE A 43 -4.86 -10.91 29.87
CA PHE A 43 -4.24 -9.97 28.96
C PHE A 43 -4.88 -9.92 27.56
N PRO A 44 -5.26 -11.04 26.91
CA PRO A 44 -5.98 -10.99 25.64
C PRO A 44 -7.30 -10.23 25.75
N THR A 45 -8.07 -10.45 26.82
CA THR A 45 -9.31 -9.71 27.11
C THR A 45 -9.05 -8.22 27.27
N LEU A 46 -7.92 -7.85 27.89
CA LEU A 46 -7.51 -6.46 27.99
C LEU A 46 -7.17 -5.85 26.62
N LEU A 47 -6.44 -6.55 25.77
CA LEU A 47 -6.13 -6.09 24.40
C LEU A 47 -7.40 -5.84 23.59
N ASP A 48 -8.38 -6.75 23.68
CA ASP A 48 -9.70 -6.60 23.06
C ASP A 48 -10.49 -5.40 23.59
N LEU A 49 -10.29 -5.01 24.86
CA LEU A 49 -10.91 -3.80 25.43
C LEU A 49 -10.21 -2.53 24.94
N LEU A 50 -8.88 -2.52 24.89
CA LEU A 50 -8.08 -1.35 24.52
C LEU A 50 -8.14 -1.07 23.02
N PHE A 51 -7.81 -2.07 22.22
CA PHE A 51 -7.66 -1.96 20.76
C PHE A 51 -8.94 -2.36 20.05
N GLY A 52 -9.60 -3.43 20.49
CA GLY A 52 -10.77 -4.00 19.83
C GLY A 52 -10.41 -5.24 19.01
N SER A 53 -11.23 -5.51 18.00
CA SER A 53 -11.00 -6.52 16.96
C SER A 53 -11.58 -6.00 15.63
N PRO A 54 -11.36 -6.68 14.49
CA PRO A 54 -11.94 -6.27 13.21
C PRO A 54 -13.47 -6.10 13.25
N THR A 55 -14.16 -6.81 14.15
CA THR A 55 -15.62 -6.77 14.30
C THR A 55 -16.10 -6.00 15.54
N LYS A 56 -15.20 -5.60 16.44
CA LYS A 56 -15.55 -4.98 17.74
C LYS A 56 -14.67 -3.78 18.02
N ARG A 57 -15.27 -2.65 18.38
CA ARG A 57 -14.51 -1.44 18.72
C ARG A 57 -13.88 -1.54 20.11
N GLY A 58 -12.60 -1.18 20.23
CA GLY A 58 -11.91 -0.95 21.50
C GLY A 58 -12.01 0.50 21.98
N PHE A 59 -11.51 0.79 23.17
CA PHE A 59 -11.56 2.12 23.78
C PHE A 59 -10.91 3.19 22.90
N ILE A 60 -9.79 2.89 22.25
CA ILE A 60 -9.08 3.82 21.35
C ILE A 60 -9.93 4.25 20.14
N GLN A 61 -10.90 3.43 19.75
CA GLN A 61 -11.78 3.65 18.60
C GLN A 61 -13.13 4.27 18.99
N THR A 62 -13.36 4.50 20.28
CA THR A 62 -14.62 5.04 20.80
C THR A 62 -14.50 6.52 21.15
N GLN A 63 -15.60 7.24 21.07
CA GLN A 63 -15.62 8.62 21.55
C GLN A 63 -15.61 8.64 23.09
N LEU A 64 -14.53 9.18 23.65
CA LEU A 64 -14.27 9.24 25.09
C LEU A 64 -14.26 10.69 25.56
N GLU A 65 -14.54 10.88 26.84
CA GLU A 65 -14.38 12.18 27.50
C GLU A 65 -12.89 12.50 27.69
N PRO A 66 -12.48 13.78 27.78
CA PRO A 66 -11.06 14.17 27.89
C PRO A 66 -10.32 13.48 29.05
N HIS A 67 -10.97 13.32 30.20
CA HIS A 67 -10.38 12.64 31.36
C HIS A 67 -10.22 11.12 31.16
N GLN A 68 -11.04 10.50 30.30
CA GLN A 68 -10.91 9.09 29.92
C GLN A 68 -9.78 8.91 28.90
N ASP A 69 -9.66 9.83 27.94
CA ASP A 69 -8.53 9.91 27.01
C ASP A 69 -7.20 10.06 27.77
N GLU A 70 -7.14 10.94 28.78
CA GLU A 70 -5.96 11.12 29.63
C GLU A 70 -5.61 9.86 30.43
N ALA A 71 -6.60 9.22 31.06
CA ALA A 71 -6.39 7.96 31.79
C ALA A 71 -5.86 6.85 30.87
N LEU A 72 -6.38 6.75 29.66
CA LEU A 72 -5.92 5.78 28.66
C LEU A 72 -4.52 6.11 28.15
N LYS A 73 -4.21 7.40 27.92
CA LYS A 73 -2.86 7.86 27.55
C LYS A 73 -1.84 7.54 28.64
N ASN A 74 -2.20 7.73 29.91
CA ASN A 74 -1.36 7.38 31.06
C ASN A 74 -1.12 5.87 31.17
N LEU A 75 -2.15 5.05 30.97
CA LEU A 75 -2.02 3.59 30.96
C LEU A 75 -1.07 3.11 29.86
N LEU A 76 -1.18 3.66 28.64
CA LEU A 76 -0.39 3.24 27.47
C LEU A 76 1.00 3.87 27.42
N SER A 77 1.37 4.71 28.40
CA SER A 77 2.70 5.32 28.49
C SER A 77 3.80 4.27 28.68
N ILE A 78 4.91 4.41 27.96
CA ILE A 78 6.07 3.51 28.03
C ILE A 78 6.70 3.51 29.43
N GLN A 79 6.66 4.66 30.11
CA GLN A 79 7.15 4.80 31.48
C GLN A 79 6.11 4.37 32.53
N GLY A 80 4.89 4.07 32.10
CA GLY A 80 3.79 3.70 32.98
C GLY A 80 3.96 2.29 33.57
N PRO A 81 3.35 2.01 34.74
CA PRO A 81 3.45 0.70 35.39
C PRO A 81 3.00 -0.46 34.52
N PHE A 82 2.00 -0.23 33.65
CA PHE A 82 1.50 -1.23 32.72
C PHE A 82 2.58 -1.69 31.73
N PHE A 83 3.20 -0.76 31.00
CA PHE A 83 4.26 -1.10 30.04
C PHE A 83 5.47 -1.74 30.74
N GLN A 84 5.88 -1.22 31.91
CA GLN A 84 6.98 -1.79 32.70
C GLN A 84 6.68 -3.22 33.20
N SER A 85 5.41 -3.51 33.49
CA SER A 85 4.98 -4.87 33.83
C SER A 85 5.07 -5.82 32.63
N LEU A 86 4.64 -5.38 31.44
CA LEU A 86 4.81 -6.17 30.20
C LEU A 86 6.28 -6.46 29.93
N LEU A 87 7.13 -5.45 30.12
CA LEU A 87 8.58 -5.55 29.98
C LEU A 87 9.15 -6.62 30.92
N ARG A 88 8.80 -6.57 32.21
CA ARG A 88 9.28 -7.51 33.21
C ARG A 88 8.83 -8.94 32.93
N ILE A 89 7.55 -9.12 32.56
CA ILE A 89 6.99 -10.44 32.25
C ILE A 89 7.63 -11.03 30.98
N SER A 90 7.92 -10.19 29.98
CA SER A 90 8.51 -10.63 28.70
C SER A 90 9.91 -11.24 28.82
N GLN A 91 10.59 -11.04 29.95
CA GLN A 91 11.89 -11.64 30.25
C GLN A 91 11.79 -13.09 30.72
N SER A 92 10.59 -13.57 31.04
CA SER A 92 10.37 -14.94 31.53
C SER A 92 10.00 -15.89 30.39
N SER A 93 10.56 -17.09 30.38
CA SER A 93 10.33 -18.13 29.36
C SER A 93 8.90 -18.68 29.31
N ASP A 94 8.10 -18.41 30.34
CA ASP A 94 6.84 -19.13 30.58
C ASP A 94 5.60 -18.39 30.05
N TYR A 95 5.77 -17.14 29.57
CA TYR A 95 4.65 -16.26 29.21
C TYR A 95 4.67 -15.87 27.72
N TYR A 96 4.28 -16.83 26.88
CA TYR A 96 4.19 -16.69 25.43
C TYR A 96 2.82 -17.07 24.89
N TYR A 97 2.33 -16.27 23.96
CA TYR A 97 1.08 -16.53 23.24
C TYR A 97 1.36 -17.12 21.87
N ASP A 98 0.69 -18.22 21.57
CA ASP A 98 0.62 -18.76 20.21
C ASP A 98 -0.24 -17.81 19.35
N LEU A 99 0.33 -17.29 18.27
CA LEU A 99 -0.46 -16.67 17.21
C LEU A 99 -1.22 -17.76 16.46
N SER A 100 -2.54 -17.59 16.32
CA SER A 100 -3.34 -18.50 15.51
C SER A 100 -2.82 -18.52 14.07
N ASN A 101 -2.63 -19.71 13.51
CA ASN A 101 -2.25 -19.85 12.11
C ASN A 101 -3.24 -19.12 11.19
N GLU A 102 -4.53 -19.08 11.55
CA GLU A 102 -5.57 -18.42 10.77
C GLU A 102 -5.43 -16.90 10.75
N SER A 103 -4.86 -16.30 11.81
CA SER A 103 -4.59 -14.86 11.85
C SER A 103 -3.32 -14.46 11.10
N LEU A 104 -2.52 -15.44 10.66
CA LEU A 104 -1.29 -15.19 9.92
C LEU A 104 -1.56 -15.00 8.42
N PRO A 105 -0.71 -14.21 7.74
CA PRO A 105 -0.79 -14.00 6.30
C PRO A 105 -0.69 -15.33 5.54
N SER A 106 -1.33 -15.40 4.37
CA SER A 106 -1.34 -16.62 3.58
C SER A 106 0.07 -17.08 3.17
N GLU A 107 0.97 -16.14 2.85
CA GLU A 107 2.37 -16.44 2.54
C GLU A 107 3.10 -16.98 3.76
N VAL A 108 2.89 -16.39 4.94
CA VAL A 108 3.53 -16.84 6.19
C VAL A 108 3.05 -18.25 6.55
N ARG A 109 1.74 -18.52 6.46
CA ARG A 109 1.19 -19.87 6.64
C ARG A 109 1.83 -20.87 5.67
N LYS A 110 1.97 -20.49 4.40
CA LYS A 110 2.62 -21.33 3.39
C LYS A 110 4.07 -21.59 3.76
N ILE A 111 4.85 -20.57 4.13
CA ILE A 111 6.24 -20.70 4.54
C ILE A 111 6.40 -21.63 5.75
N LEU A 112 5.53 -21.48 6.76
CA LEU A 112 5.52 -22.35 7.94
C LEU A 112 5.20 -23.79 7.56
N SER A 113 4.21 -24.01 6.70
CA SER A 113 3.83 -25.35 6.22
C SER A 113 4.91 -26.02 5.36
N THR A 114 5.69 -25.24 4.59
CA THR A 114 6.79 -25.74 3.76
C THR A 114 8.12 -25.83 4.51
N GLY A 115 8.18 -25.35 5.75
CA GLY A 115 9.41 -25.34 6.56
C GLY A 115 10.48 -24.34 6.11
N ALA A 116 10.15 -23.40 5.21
CA ALA A 116 11.10 -22.48 4.58
C ALA A 116 11.40 -21.23 5.43
N ILE A 117 11.81 -21.42 6.70
CA ILE A 117 11.93 -20.33 7.71
C ILE A 117 12.75 -19.13 7.22
N HIS A 118 13.78 -19.36 6.40
CA HIS A 118 14.63 -18.30 5.87
C HIS A 118 13.86 -17.25 5.05
N LEU A 119 12.66 -17.59 4.56
CA LEU A 119 11.74 -16.70 3.84
C LEU A 119 10.73 -15.99 4.76
N LEU A 120 10.69 -16.30 6.06
CA LEU A 120 9.78 -15.61 6.98
C LEU A 120 10.11 -14.12 7.04
N PRO A 121 9.09 -13.25 7.09
CA PRO A 121 9.29 -11.85 7.40
C PRO A 121 10.04 -11.64 8.73
N GLN A 122 10.79 -10.54 8.83
CA GLN A 122 11.70 -10.28 9.95
C GLN A 122 11.00 -10.36 11.31
N VAL A 123 9.78 -9.83 11.41
CA VAL A 123 8.95 -9.85 12.63
C VAL A 123 8.69 -11.28 13.15
N TYR A 124 8.68 -12.28 12.28
CA TYR A 124 8.40 -13.67 12.63
C TYR A 124 9.65 -14.55 12.74
N LYS A 125 10.81 -14.10 12.22
CA LYS A 125 12.04 -14.91 12.20
C LYS A 125 12.48 -15.36 13.59
N HIS A 126 12.39 -14.47 14.58
CA HIS A 126 12.80 -14.77 15.96
C HIS A 126 11.66 -15.31 16.83
N CYS A 127 10.46 -15.45 16.27
CA CYS A 127 9.25 -15.86 16.99
C CYS A 127 8.80 -17.28 16.61
N ASN A 128 9.49 -17.96 15.70
CA ASN A 128 9.12 -19.30 15.28
C ASN A 128 9.64 -20.35 16.27
N VAL A 129 8.75 -21.26 16.72
CA VAL A 129 9.08 -22.33 17.66
C VAL A 129 8.69 -23.67 17.05
N ILE A 130 9.57 -24.65 17.21
CA ILE A 130 9.34 -26.04 16.83
C ILE A 130 8.56 -26.71 17.95
N MET A 131 7.33 -27.13 17.68
CA MET A 131 6.59 -27.95 18.63
C MET A 131 7.13 -29.39 18.60
N PRO A 132 7.45 -30.00 19.75
CA PRO A 132 7.69 -31.43 19.79
C PRO A 132 6.39 -32.14 19.36
N SER A 133 6.45 -32.93 18.30
CA SER A 133 5.31 -33.73 17.85
C SER A 133 4.84 -34.62 19.01
N SER A 134 3.58 -34.48 19.43
CA SER A 134 2.97 -35.47 20.33
C SER A 134 3.12 -36.86 19.71
N PRO A 135 3.44 -37.91 20.49
CA PRO A 135 3.57 -39.26 19.98
C PRO A 135 2.19 -39.85 19.70
N SER A 136 1.48 -39.35 18.69
CA SER A 136 0.31 -40.03 18.13
C SER A 136 0.80 -40.95 17.01
N GLY A 137 0.60 -42.25 17.20
CA GLY A 137 1.03 -43.30 16.28
C GLY A 137 0.51 -43.05 14.87
N SER A 138 1.43 -42.85 13.93
CA SER A 138 1.10 -42.85 12.50
C SER A 138 1.57 -44.18 11.90
N THR A 139 0.61 -44.95 11.41
CA THR A 139 0.85 -45.98 10.41
C THR A 139 1.45 -45.29 9.19
N ILE A 140 2.69 -45.65 8.85
CA ILE A 140 3.43 -45.09 7.72
C ILE A 140 2.79 -45.60 6.43
N ASP A 141 2.11 -44.71 5.70
CA ASP A 141 1.64 -45.00 4.35
C ASP A 141 2.80 -44.77 3.35
N PHE A 142 3.45 -45.86 2.97
CA PHE A 142 4.66 -45.87 2.14
C PHE A 142 4.45 -45.22 0.75
N HIS A 143 3.22 -45.18 0.24
CA HIS A 143 2.95 -44.57 -1.06
C HIS A 143 3.01 -43.03 -1.04
N THR A 144 2.75 -42.39 0.11
CA THR A 144 2.84 -40.92 0.23
C THR A 144 4.29 -40.45 0.45
N SER A 145 5.13 -41.33 0.98
CA SER A 145 6.56 -41.07 1.24
C SER A 145 7.41 -41.10 -0.04
N ALA A 146 7.05 -41.96 -1.01
CA ALA A 146 7.77 -42.07 -2.28
C ALA A 146 7.62 -40.81 -3.16
N THR A 147 6.46 -40.16 -3.16
CA THR A 147 6.21 -38.94 -3.94
C THR A 147 6.88 -37.70 -3.33
N LYS A 148 7.23 -37.72 -2.04
CA LYS A 148 7.91 -36.62 -1.34
C LYS A 148 9.43 -36.55 -1.60
N GLN A 149 10.03 -37.61 -2.13
CA GLN A 149 11.48 -37.65 -2.40
C GLN A 149 11.89 -36.97 -3.72
N SER A 150 10.95 -36.51 -4.57
CA SER A 150 11.28 -35.95 -5.89
C SER A 150 11.24 -34.42 -5.99
N SER A 151 11.01 -33.67 -4.89
CA SER A 151 11.07 -32.20 -4.92
C SER A 151 12.37 -31.69 -4.31
N LEU A 152 13.07 -30.79 -5.02
CA LEU A 152 14.24 -30.00 -4.56
C LEU A 152 13.94 -29.06 -3.37
N LEU A 153 12.84 -29.28 -2.64
CA LEU A 153 12.52 -28.57 -1.42
C LEU A 153 13.16 -29.30 -0.23
N PRO A 154 13.74 -28.58 0.74
CA PRO A 154 14.43 -29.19 1.86
C PRO A 154 13.48 -30.15 2.60
N SER A 155 13.91 -31.41 2.67
CA SER A 155 13.22 -32.53 3.26
C SER A 155 12.93 -32.32 4.76
N GLY A 156 11.66 -32.48 5.13
CA GLY A 156 11.23 -33.26 6.29
C GLY A 156 11.70 -32.82 7.68
N ILE A 157 10.90 -31.96 8.33
CA ILE A 157 10.70 -32.09 9.78
C ILE A 157 9.19 -32.08 10.01
N SER A 158 8.69 -33.20 10.54
CA SER A 158 7.28 -33.46 10.89
C SER A 158 6.77 -32.64 12.08
N SER A 159 7.48 -31.59 12.49
CA SER A 159 7.07 -30.74 13.60
C SER A 159 6.30 -29.53 13.08
N GLU A 160 5.07 -29.40 13.56
CA GLU A 160 4.26 -28.20 13.32
C GLU A 160 4.99 -27.00 13.94
N ARG A 161 5.34 -26.02 13.11
CA ARG A 161 5.94 -24.77 13.58
C ARG A 161 4.85 -23.74 13.84
N LYS A 162 4.95 -23.07 14.98
CA LYS A 162 4.06 -21.97 15.36
C LYS A 162 4.85 -20.70 15.59
N ILE A 163 4.16 -19.56 15.47
CA ILE A 163 4.69 -18.27 15.88
C ILE A 163 4.25 -18.01 17.32
N GLN A 164 5.21 -17.77 18.20
CA GLN A 164 5.01 -17.41 19.59
C GLN A 164 5.50 -15.99 19.83
N LEU A 165 4.63 -15.16 20.40
CA LEU A 165 4.97 -13.81 20.84
C LEU A 165 4.99 -13.78 22.36
N ASN A 166 6.03 -13.19 22.95
CA ASN A 166 5.96 -12.83 24.36
C ASN A 166 4.89 -11.74 24.59
N ILE A 167 4.53 -11.50 25.85
CA ILE A 167 3.43 -10.58 26.19
C ILE A 167 3.63 -9.14 25.63
N LEU A 168 4.87 -8.65 25.59
CA LEU A 168 5.20 -7.31 25.08
C LEU A 168 5.16 -7.27 23.56
N GLN A 169 5.66 -8.30 22.89
CA GLN A 169 5.57 -8.45 21.43
C GLN A 169 4.10 -8.53 21.00
N LEU A 170 3.27 -9.30 21.71
CA LEU A 170 1.83 -9.38 21.43
C LEU A 170 1.14 -8.01 21.60
N TYR A 171 1.51 -7.26 22.65
CA TYR A 171 1.02 -5.90 22.85
C TYR A 171 1.36 -4.99 21.67
N LEU A 172 2.65 -4.94 21.29
CA LEU A 172 3.14 -4.08 20.21
C LEU A 172 2.56 -4.50 18.86
N TYR A 173 2.35 -5.79 18.63
CA TYR A 173 1.67 -6.30 17.45
C TYR A 173 0.21 -5.83 17.38
N ASN A 174 -0.54 -5.90 18.49
CA ASN A 174 -1.92 -5.40 18.56
C ASN A 174 -2.00 -3.86 18.46
N PHE A 175 -1.01 -3.15 18.98
CA PHE A 175 -0.89 -1.72 18.78
C PHE A 175 -0.65 -1.37 17.31
N ALA A 176 0.26 -2.08 16.64
CA ALA A 176 0.61 -1.87 15.24
C ALA A 176 -0.50 -2.32 14.27
N ILE A 177 -1.29 -3.35 14.59
CA ILE A 177 -2.35 -3.82 13.69
C ILE A 177 -3.57 -2.88 13.67
N LEU A 178 -3.77 -2.06 14.70
CA LEU A 178 -4.99 -1.23 14.84
C LEU A 178 -5.32 -0.37 13.60
N PRO A 179 -4.38 0.33 12.95
CA PRO A 179 -4.67 1.13 11.76
C PRO A 179 -5.12 0.34 10.53
N THR A 180 -4.86 -0.97 10.52
CA THR A 180 -5.20 -1.86 9.40
C THR A 180 -6.67 -2.25 9.40
N TRP A 181 -7.36 -2.11 10.53
CA TRP A 181 -8.77 -2.48 10.61
C TRP A 181 -9.62 -1.42 9.90
N SER A 182 -10.36 -1.86 8.88
CA SER A 182 -11.40 -1.04 8.27
C SER A 182 -12.40 -0.66 9.35
N THR A 183 -12.51 0.63 9.68
CA THR A 183 -13.53 1.12 10.60
C THR A 183 -14.88 0.57 10.13
N ALA A 184 -15.48 -0.31 10.94
CA ALA A 184 -16.79 -0.89 10.64
C ALA A 184 -17.73 0.28 10.34
N THR A 185 -18.01 0.48 9.05
CA THR A 185 -18.91 1.51 8.56
C THR A 185 -20.23 1.22 9.22
N ALA A 186 -20.71 2.17 10.03
CA ALA A 186 -22.10 2.16 10.44
C ALA A 186 -22.93 2.02 9.16
N GLN A 187 -23.70 0.93 9.05
CA GLN A 187 -24.67 0.81 7.97
C GLN A 187 -25.51 2.09 7.99
N PRO A 188 -25.73 2.77 6.85
CA PRO A 188 -26.70 3.85 6.82
C PRO A 188 -28.03 3.26 7.30
N PRO A 189 -28.79 3.96 8.17
CA PRO A 189 -30.11 3.49 8.56
C PRO A 189 -30.90 3.29 7.29
N MET A 190 -31.35 2.05 7.04
CA MET A 190 -32.36 1.80 6.03
C MET A 190 -33.51 2.75 6.34
N SER A 191 -33.72 3.70 5.45
CA SER A 191 -34.92 4.52 5.43
C SER A 191 -36.06 3.58 5.05
N THR A 192 -36.65 2.95 6.06
CA THR A 192 -37.98 2.36 5.94
C THR A 192 -38.94 3.50 5.65
N PHE A 193 -39.23 3.70 4.37
CA PHE A 193 -40.41 4.44 3.97
C PHE A 193 -41.63 3.69 4.51
N THR A 194 -42.27 4.34 5.48
CA THR A 194 -43.57 4.03 6.03
C THR A 194 -44.65 4.12 4.94
N SER A 195 -45.28 3.00 4.61
CA SER A 195 -46.61 2.98 4.01
C SER A 195 -47.62 2.53 5.07
N THR A 196 -48.55 3.41 5.40
CA THR A 196 -49.56 3.29 6.45
C THR A 196 -50.78 2.46 6.02
N SER A 197 -51.29 1.69 7.00
CA SER A 197 -52.72 1.48 7.32
C SER A 197 -53.54 0.39 6.58
N LEU A 198 -53.97 -0.67 7.29
CA LEU A 198 -55.30 -0.77 7.96
C LEU A 198 -55.62 -2.22 8.42
N ARG A 199 -56.31 -2.31 9.57
CA ARG A 199 -57.17 -3.39 10.12
C ARG A 199 -56.53 -4.55 10.92
N SER A 200 -56.82 -4.50 12.22
CA SER A 200 -56.96 -5.61 13.18
C SER A 200 -58.27 -6.42 12.89
N PRO A 201 -58.72 -7.46 13.66
CA PRO A 201 -58.26 -7.93 14.98
C PRO A 201 -58.39 -9.47 15.33
N ILE A 202 -57.85 -9.84 16.51
CA ILE A 202 -58.44 -10.74 17.57
C ILE A 202 -58.14 -12.28 17.66
N ASN A 203 -57.84 -12.69 18.92
CA ASN A 203 -57.94 -13.99 19.64
C ASN A 203 -56.79 -15.03 19.50
N LYS A 204 -56.32 -15.78 20.53
CA LYS A 204 -56.75 -16.08 21.91
C LYS A 204 -55.69 -16.94 22.67
N THR A 205 -55.55 -16.71 23.99
CA THR A 205 -55.28 -17.64 25.16
C THR A 205 -54.10 -18.66 25.24
N MET A 206 -53.26 -18.44 26.28
CA MET A 206 -52.50 -19.28 27.28
C MET A 206 -52.69 -20.84 27.38
N PRO A 207 -51.92 -21.63 28.20
CA PRO A 207 -50.62 -21.43 28.92
C PRO A 207 -49.63 -22.66 28.95
N ASN A 208 -48.42 -22.46 29.54
CA ASN A 208 -47.52 -23.41 30.25
C ASN A 208 -46.92 -24.67 29.55
N ILE A 209 -45.59 -24.83 29.63
CA ILE A 209 -44.84 -25.73 30.54
C ILE A 209 -43.33 -25.58 30.29
N SER A 210 -42.59 -25.43 31.39
CA SER A 210 -41.14 -25.27 31.50
C SER A 210 -40.35 -26.51 31.09
N THR A 211 -39.18 -26.32 30.48
CA THR A 211 -38.04 -27.23 30.67
C THR A 211 -36.74 -26.42 30.61
N THR A 212 -35.99 -26.54 31.69
CA THR A 212 -34.74 -25.86 32.02
C THR A 212 -33.58 -26.29 31.12
N SER A 213 -32.95 -25.33 30.46
CA SER A 213 -31.53 -25.42 30.06
C SER A 213 -30.87 -24.06 30.28
N PHE A 214 -30.04 -23.99 31.32
CA PHE A 214 -29.21 -22.82 31.65
C PHE A 214 -28.14 -22.64 30.58
N LEU A 215 -28.41 -21.78 29.61
CA LEU A 215 -27.41 -21.06 28.82
C LEU A 215 -27.66 -19.58 29.09
N ASP A 216 -26.77 -18.97 29.89
CA ASP A 216 -26.73 -17.53 30.09
C ASP A 216 -26.42 -16.84 28.76
N ASN A 217 -27.48 -16.55 28.03
CA ASN A 217 -27.51 -15.66 26.88
C ASN A 217 -27.41 -14.22 27.39
N SER A 218 -26.21 -13.82 27.82
CA SER A 218 -25.86 -12.39 27.90
C SER A 218 -25.07 -12.03 26.64
N SER A 219 -25.81 -11.71 25.59
CA SER A 219 -25.26 -10.99 24.44
C SER A 219 -24.48 -9.77 24.96
N PRO A 220 -23.18 -9.61 24.63
CA PRO A 220 -22.42 -8.49 25.15
C PRO A 220 -23.02 -7.20 24.61
N SER A 221 -23.52 -6.36 25.51
CA SER A 221 -23.95 -5.01 25.21
C SER A 221 -22.82 -4.31 24.46
N GLN A 222 -23.02 -4.03 23.18
CA GLN A 222 -22.06 -3.27 22.38
C GLN A 222 -21.97 -1.86 22.99
N LEU A 223 -20.76 -1.30 23.08
CA LEU A 223 -20.58 0.08 23.51
C LEU A 223 -21.36 0.96 22.51
N THR A 224 -22.49 1.53 22.93
CA THR A 224 -23.44 2.26 22.07
C THR A 224 -22.92 3.65 21.65
N LYS A 225 -21.68 4.00 22.02
CA LYS A 225 -21.08 5.29 21.68
C LYS A 225 -20.73 5.36 20.18
N PRO A 226 -20.90 6.54 19.54
CA PRO A 226 -20.50 6.74 18.16
C PRO A 226 -19.00 6.43 17.97
N GLY A 227 -18.67 5.90 16.80
CA GLY A 227 -17.29 5.57 16.44
C GLY A 227 -16.48 6.83 16.22
N ARG A 228 -15.25 6.85 16.76
CA ARG A 228 -14.25 7.90 16.54
C ARG A 228 -13.23 7.40 15.52
N SER A 229 -12.75 8.27 14.63
CA SER A 229 -11.57 7.94 13.82
C SER A 229 -10.37 7.79 14.74
N ILE A 230 -9.56 6.75 14.58
CA ILE A 230 -8.33 6.63 15.38
C ILE A 230 -7.35 7.78 15.11
N THR A 231 -7.42 8.40 13.93
CA THR A 231 -6.61 9.59 13.60
C THR A 231 -6.94 10.80 14.45
N SER A 232 -8.15 10.84 15.02
CA SER A 232 -8.55 11.88 15.96
C SER A 232 -8.51 11.41 17.41
N SER A 233 -8.05 10.18 17.71
CA SER A 233 -7.91 9.64 19.06
C SER A 233 -6.50 9.83 19.63
N ILE A 234 -6.29 9.37 20.87
CA ILE A 234 -4.98 9.41 21.53
C ILE A 234 -3.92 8.54 20.85
N TYR A 235 -4.29 7.72 19.86
CA TYR A 235 -3.38 6.74 19.24
C TYR A 235 -2.16 7.42 18.62
N THR A 236 -2.34 8.56 17.94
CA THR A 236 -1.23 9.30 17.32
C THR A 236 -0.22 9.80 18.36
N ASP A 237 -0.69 10.34 19.49
CA ASP A 237 0.17 10.78 20.60
C ASP A 237 0.96 9.62 21.21
N VAL A 238 0.31 8.47 21.40
CA VAL A 238 0.96 7.26 21.93
C VAL A 238 1.97 6.72 20.92
N LEU A 239 1.62 6.70 19.63
CA LEU A 239 2.51 6.30 18.55
C LEU A 239 3.77 7.17 18.51
N ASP A 240 3.65 8.50 18.63
CA ASP A 240 4.80 9.40 18.66
C ASP A 240 5.76 9.09 19.84
N ASN A 241 5.19 8.79 21.01
CA ASN A 241 5.97 8.34 22.15
C ASN A 241 6.68 7.00 21.84
N TYR A 242 6.01 6.07 21.15
CA TYR A 242 6.55 4.76 20.82
C TYR A 242 7.66 4.85 19.78
N LEU A 243 7.47 5.65 18.72
CA LEU A 243 8.49 5.93 17.72
C LEU A 243 9.74 6.53 18.39
N SER A 244 9.58 7.57 19.21
CA SER A 244 10.71 8.26 19.85
C SER A 244 11.51 7.41 20.85
N ARG A 245 10.89 6.42 21.50
CA ARG A 245 11.53 5.60 22.56
C ARG A 245 11.92 4.20 22.10
N LEU A 246 11.17 3.60 21.19
CA LEU A 246 11.41 2.22 20.71
C LEU A 246 12.20 2.21 19.40
N ILE A 247 12.14 3.29 18.62
CA ILE A 247 12.93 3.48 17.40
C ILE A 247 13.72 4.80 17.55
N PRO A 248 14.61 4.92 18.56
CA PRO A 248 15.31 6.16 18.81
C PRO A 248 16.35 6.43 17.71
N ILE A 249 15.94 7.15 16.66
CA ILE A 249 16.78 7.44 15.48
C ILE A 249 18.09 8.17 15.84
N ASN A 250 18.13 8.86 16.98
CA ASN A 250 19.34 9.54 17.47
C ASN A 250 20.27 8.63 18.30
N ASP A 251 19.82 7.45 18.75
CA ASP A 251 20.59 6.55 19.60
C ASP A 251 21.27 5.44 18.78
N GLN A 252 22.33 4.85 19.34
CA GLN A 252 23.14 3.85 18.65
C GLN A 252 22.54 2.43 18.71
N ALA A 253 21.71 2.12 19.70
CA ALA A 253 21.19 0.77 19.92
C ALA A 253 19.68 0.77 20.20
N PHE A 254 19.01 -0.28 19.75
CA PHE A 254 17.61 -0.52 20.14
C PHE A 254 17.56 -0.75 21.66
N PRO A 255 16.44 -0.40 22.32
CA PRO A 255 16.18 -0.87 23.67
C PRO A 255 16.31 -2.39 23.70
N ALA A 256 17.23 -2.91 24.52
CA ALA A 256 17.65 -4.32 24.52
C ALA A 256 16.49 -5.33 24.62
N ILE A 257 15.34 -4.87 25.12
CA ILE A 257 14.20 -5.71 25.47
C ILE A 257 13.18 -5.80 24.32
N VAL A 258 13.04 -4.76 23.50
CA VAL A 258 12.15 -4.78 22.32
C VAL A 258 12.95 -5.13 21.05
N GLY A 259 14.24 -4.80 21.03
CA GLY A 259 15.08 -4.98 19.84
C GLY A 259 14.44 -4.33 18.60
N PRO A 260 14.56 -4.95 17.42
CA PRO A 260 13.93 -4.46 16.21
C PRO A 260 12.44 -4.86 16.08
N PHE A 261 11.83 -5.55 17.06
CA PHE A 261 10.50 -6.12 16.86
C PHE A 261 9.44 -5.10 16.47
N PHE A 262 9.44 -3.91 17.11
CA PHE A 262 8.43 -2.90 16.81
C PHE A 262 8.56 -2.34 15.40
N ILE A 263 9.79 -2.02 14.95
CA ILE A 263 10.04 -1.57 13.58
C ILE A 263 9.69 -2.67 12.57
N ASP A 264 10.03 -3.94 12.85
CA ASP A 264 9.69 -5.06 11.99
C ASP A 264 8.17 -5.26 11.90
N ALA A 265 7.43 -5.07 13.00
CA ALA A 265 5.97 -5.15 13.02
C ALA A 265 5.32 -4.02 12.22
N LEU A 266 5.82 -2.78 12.32
CA LEU A 266 5.34 -1.66 11.51
C LEU A 266 5.63 -1.88 10.02
N ALA A 267 6.85 -2.32 9.68
CA ALA A 267 7.22 -2.63 8.30
C ALA A 267 6.37 -3.75 7.72
N GLU A 268 6.14 -4.84 8.47
CA GLU A 268 5.31 -5.95 8.04
C GLU A 268 3.85 -5.51 7.87
N LEU A 269 3.24 -4.96 8.92
CA LEU A 269 1.78 -4.74 8.97
C LEU A 269 1.32 -3.52 8.16
N TRP A 270 2.16 -2.48 8.05
CA TRP A 270 1.78 -1.25 7.36
C TRP A 270 2.29 -1.20 5.92
N ILE A 271 3.50 -1.72 5.66
CA ILE A 271 4.17 -1.52 4.37
C ILE A 271 4.09 -2.78 3.51
N ARG A 272 4.53 -3.92 4.04
CA ARG A 272 4.65 -5.17 3.27
C ARG A 272 3.33 -5.90 3.07
N MET A 273 2.45 -5.85 4.07
CA MET A 273 1.10 -6.40 4.03
C MET A 273 0.05 -5.32 3.77
N PRO A 274 0.01 -4.66 2.60
CA PRO A 274 -1.02 -3.68 2.37
C PRO A 274 -2.36 -4.43 2.33
N TRP A 275 -3.23 -4.08 3.27
CA TRP A 275 -4.63 -4.49 3.38
C TRP A 275 -5.42 -3.79 2.28
N ILE A 276 -5.09 -4.17 1.05
CA ILE A 276 -5.66 -3.58 -0.15
C ILE A 276 -7.12 -4.02 -0.20
N SER A 277 -8.02 -3.06 0.02
CA SER A 277 -9.46 -3.28 -0.16
C SER A 277 -9.76 -3.72 -1.60
N ASN A 278 -10.93 -4.31 -1.85
CA ASN A 278 -11.35 -4.81 -3.17
C ASN A 278 -11.22 -3.80 -4.34
N ASN A 279 -11.01 -2.50 -4.04
CA ASN A 279 -10.82 -1.43 -5.02
C ASN A 279 -9.34 -1.05 -5.22
N ASN A 280 -8.40 -1.88 -4.80
CA ASN A 280 -6.97 -1.58 -4.86
C ASN A 280 -6.51 -0.34 -4.05
N ARG A 281 -7.30 0.08 -3.05
CA ARG A 281 -6.99 1.23 -2.20
C ARG A 281 -6.65 0.81 -0.77
N LEU A 282 -5.73 1.55 -0.16
CA LEU A 282 -5.53 1.54 1.29
C LEU A 282 -6.61 2.36 1.98
N SER A 283 -6.92 2.00 3.23
CA SER A 283 -7.77 2.86 4.05
C SER A 283 -7.07 4.22 4.24
N PRO A 284 -7.81 5.36 4.23
CA PRO A 284 -7.24 6.68 4.50
C PRO A 284 -6.52 6.74 5.85
N THR A 285 -7.04 5.99 6.83
CA THR A 285 -6.44 5.82 8.15
C THR A 285 -5.06 5.18 8.08
N LEU A 286 -4.91 4.05 7.39
CA LEU A 286 -3.62 3.38 7.25
C LEU A 286 -2.62 4.25 6.47
N MET A 287 -3.08 4.90 5.38
CA MET A 287 -2.25 5.84 4.62
C MET A 287 -1.74 6.99 5.51
N HIS A 288 -2.59 7.55 6.38
CA HIS A 288 -2.18 8.58 7.33
C HIS A 288 -1.04 8.11 8.23
N TYR A 289 -1.12 6.92 8.82
CA TYR A 289 -0.07 6.41 9.71
C TYR A 289 1.20 5.98 8.98
N ILE A 290 1.10 5.46 7.75
CA ILE A 290 2.26 5.21 6.89
C ILE A 290 2.98 6.55 6.63
N SER A 291 2.27 7.57 6.15
CA SER A 291 2.87 8.89 5.89
C SER A 291 3.43 9.53 7.15
N HIS A 292 2.76 9.39 8.29
CA HIS A 292 3.24 9.89 9.58
C HIS A 292 4.54 9.20 10.02
N PHE A 293 4.62 7.89 9.84
CA PHE A 293 5.80 7.09 10.14
C PHE A 293 6.97 7.38 9.21
N ILE A 294 6.73 7.47 7.90
CA ILE A 294 7.75 7.86 6.94
C ILE A 294 8.25 9.28 7.23
N ASN A 295 7.36 10.20 7.59
CA ASN A 295 7.74 11.54 8.02
C ASN A 295 8.59 11.53 9.30
N TYR A 296 8.26 10.68 10.29
CA TYR A 296 9.12 10.50 11.48
C TYR A 296 10.54 10.12 11.09
N ILE A 297 10.71 9.20 10.13
CA ILE A 297 12.02 8.76 9.63
C ILE A 297 12.74 9.89 8.88
N VAL A 298 12.08 10.49 7.89
CA VAL A 298 12.67 11.49 6.98
C VAL A 298 12.99 12.82 7.67
N ARG A 299 12.37 13.12 8.83
CA ARG A 299 12.73 14.28 9.66
C ARG A 299 14.17 14.25 10.14
N HIS A 300 14.79 13.08 10.17
CA HIS A 300 16.20 12.91 10.50
C HIS A 300 17.06 12.81 9.24
N ASP A 301 18.36 13.03 9.39
CA ASP A 301 19.28 13.08 8.25
C ASP A 301 19.61 11.68 7.68
N LEU A 302 18.86 11.25 6.67
CA LEU A 302 19.02 9.95 6.00
C LEU A 302 20.41 9.74 5.35
N ARG A 303 21.21 10.81 5.13
CA ARG A 303 22.60 10.66 4.67
C ARG A 303 23.43 9.82 5.64
N ARG A 304 23.10 9.87 6.94
CA ARG A 304 23.76 9.07 7.98
C ARG A 304 23.57 7.57 7.77
N CYS A 305 22.43 7.13 7.24
CA CYS A 305 22.15 5.70 7.02
C CYS A 305 22.97 5.12 5.86
N VAL A 306 23.24 5.93 4.84
CA VAL A 306 23.89 5.48 3.60
C VAL A 306 25.41 5.49 3.72
N ASN A 307 25.96 6.41 4.52
CA ASN A 307 27.39 6.57 4.70
C ASN A 307 27.94 5.80 5.92
N ASN A 308 27.09 5.42 6.88
CA ASN A 308 27.53 4.74 8.08
C ASN A 308 27.63 3.22 7.86
N THR A 309 28.76 2.64 8.23
CA THR A 309 28.98 1.19 8.24
C THR A 309 28.56 0.55 9.57
N GLN A 310 28.28 1.34 10.60
CA GLN A 310 27.78 0.84 11.87
C GLN A 310 26.27 0.56 11.79
N ASP A 311 25.88 -0.66 12.15
CA ASP A 311 24.48 -1.05 12.30
C ASP A 311 23.89 -0.38 13.55
N ASN A 312 23.47 0.87 13.40
CA ASN A 312 22.67 1.57 14.39
C ASN A 312 21.16 1.46 14.09
N VAL A 313 20.33 1.87 15.05
CA VAL A 313 18.85 1.85 14.94
C VAL A 313 18.37 2.51 13.66
N TYR A 314 18.96 3.65 13.30
CA TYR A 314 18.51 4.41 12.14
C TYR A 314 18.83 3.70 10.82
N THR A 315 20.04 3.15 10.70
CA THR A 315 20.47 2.37 9.53
C THR A 315 19.65 1.10 9.38
N TYR A 316 19.33 0.42 10.49
CA TYR A 316 18.42 -0.72 10.49
C TYR A 316 17.03 -0.32 9.99
N THR A 317 16.47 0.76 10.55
CA THR A 317 15.14 1.30 10.19
C THR A 317 15.06 1.63 8.71
N TYR A 318 16.08 2.30 8.18
CA TYR A 318 16.18 2.60 6.75
C TYR A 318 16.21 1.31 5.90
N LYS A 319 17.09 0.36 6.22
CA LYS A 319 17.22 -0.92 5.50
C LYS A 319 15.93 -1.75 5.54
N ALA A 320 15.22 -1.75 6.67
CA ALA A 320 13.97 -2.51 6.84
C ALA A 320 12.81 -1.96 5.99
N ILE A 321 12.83 -0.66 5.68
CA ILE A 321 11.70 0.04 5.05
C ILE A 321 11.97 0.35 3.59
N HIS A 322 13.19 0.73 3.23
CA HIS A 322 13.54 1.29 1.92
C HIS A 322 12.97 0.49 0.73
N ASP A 323 13.20 -0.83 0.72
CA ASP A 323 12.75 -1.67 -0.40
C ASP A 323 11.24 -1.92 -0.37
N GLU A 324 10.69 -2.15 0.81
CA GLU A 324 9.27 -2.44 1.00
C GLU A 324 8.40 -1.21 0.69
N LEU A 325 8.86 -0.02 1.08
CA LEU A 325 8.20 1.24 0.79
C LEU A 325 8.18 1.53 -0.71
N TYR A 326 9.24 1.19 -1.43
CA TYR A 326 9.28 1.31 -2.89
C TYR A 326 8.21 0.43 -3.53
N MET A 327 8.14 -0.83 -3.09
CA MET A 327 7.18 -1.81 -3.60
C MET A 327 5.74 -1.38 -3.29
N LEU A 328 5.48 -0.88 -2.08
CA LEU A 328 4.20 -0.30 -1.70
C LEU A 328 3.85 0.88 -2.61
N THR A 329 4.71 1.91 -2.65
CA THR A 329 4.47 3.14 -3.41
C THR A 329 4.20 2.85 -4.88
N SER A 330 4.99 1.96 -5.49
CA SER A 330 4.81 1.55 -6.89
C SER A 330 3.48 0.83 -7.12
N ARG A 331 3.11 -0.10 -6.24
CA ARG A 331 1.83 -0.82 -6.31
C ARG A 331 0.64 0.12 -6.18
N LEU A 332 0.73 1.09 -5.28
CA LEU A 332 -0.31 2.10 -5.10
C LEU A 332 -0.39 3.02 -6.33
N ALA A 333 0.74 3.53 -6.82
CA ALA A 333 0.77 4.38 -8.01
C ALA A 333 0.15 3.71 -9.25
N LEU A 334 0.38 2.40 -9.42
CA LEU A 334 -0.19 1.62 -10.53
C LEU A 334 -1.69 1.35 -10.37
N ASN A 335 -2.13 0.94 -9.18
CA ASN A 335 -3.45 0.35 -8.99
C ASN A 335 -4.50 1.29 -8.37
N TRP A 336 -4.10 2.41 -7.76
CA TRP A 336 -5.05 3.33 -7.16
C TRP A 336 -5.96 3.95 -8.22
N ASP A 337 -7.19 4.28 -7.86
CA ASP A 337 -8.16 4.86 -8.79
C ASP A 337 -7.84 6.33 -9.13
N LYS A 338 -8.44 6.85 -10.21
CA LYS A 338 -8.26 8.25 -10.63
C LYS A 338 -9.16 9.17 -9.81
N THR A 339 -8.84 9.33 -8.52
CA THR A 339 -9.52 10.26 -7.62
C THR A 339 -8.57 11.32 -7.07
N ASP A 340 -9.11 12.42 -6.54
CA ASP A 340 -8.31 13.49 -5.91
C ASP A 340 -7.41 12.95 -4.77
N ASP A 341 -7.78 11.85 -4.12
CA ASP A 341 -6.99 11.16 -3.08
C ASP A 341 -5.67 10.56 -3.59
N TYR A 342 -5.48 10.43 -4.91
CA TYR A 342 -4.21 10.01 -5.49
C TYR A 342 -3.05 10.93 -5.08
N ILE A 343 -3.35 12.17 -4.67
CA ILE A 343 -2.38 13.09 -4.06
C ILE A 343 -1.63 12.46 -2.88
N GLN A 344 -2.25 11.58 -2.10
CA GLN A 344 -1.62 10.95 -0.94
C GLN A 344 -0.44 10.06 -1.34
N ILE A 345 -0.54 9.38 -2.48
CA ILE A 345 0.54 8.54 -3.03
C ILE A 345 1.71 9.41 -3.48
N ILE A 346 1.39 10.52 -4.14
CA ILE A 346 2.40 11.48 -4.60
C ILE A 346 3.10 12.10 -3.40
N GLU A 347 2.37 12.48 -2.35
CA GLU A 347 2.94 13.04 -1.12
C GLU A 347 3.85 12.03 -0.42
N LEU A 348 3.46 10.76 -0.34
CA LEU A 348 4.30 9.69 0.20
C LEU A 348 5.60 9.51 -0.61
N TRP A 349 5.49 9.47 -1.95
CA TRP A 349 6.66 9.42 -2.83
C TRP A 349 7.56 10.64 -2.65
N CYS A 350 6.98 11.85 -2.63
CA CYS A 350 7.72 13.10 -2.45
C CYS A 350 8.48 13.12 -1.11
N GLN A 351 7.86 12.68 -0.01
CA GLN A 351 8.49 12.60 1.30
C GLN A 351 9.78 11.77 1.25
N TRP A 352 9.77 10.63 0.56
CA TRP A 352 10.94 9.76 0.48
C TRP A 352 11.94 10.20 -0.61
N ALA A 353 11.47 10.67 -1.76
CA ALA A 353 12.31 11.02 -2.91
C ALA A 353 13.03 12.38 -2.76
N ALA A 354 12.59 13.23 -1.85
CA ALA A 354 13.25 14.51 -1.55
C ALA A 354 13.51 14.67 -0.04
N PRO A 355 14.36 13.80 0.55
CA PRO A 355 14.61 13.76 1.99
C PRO A 355 15.38 15.00 2.50
N TRP A 356 16.03 15.77 1.61
CA TRP A 356 16.70 17.04 1.94
C TRP A 356 15.75 18.11 2.49
N LYS A 357 14.43 17.89 2.37
CA LYS A 357 13.40 18.71 2.99
C LYS A 357 13.11 18.36 4.46
N LEU A 358 13.73 17.32 5.00
CA LEU A 358 13.65 16.91 6.41
C LEU A 358 12.20 16.79 6.92
N GLY A 359 11.34 16.16 6.13
CA GLY A 359 9.93 15.93 6.49
C GLY A 359 9.04 17.18 6.45
N THR A 360 9.51 18.30 5.89
CA THR A 360 8.62 19.43 5.62
C THR A 360 7.59 19.04 4.56
N PRO A 361 6.30 19.35 4.79
CA PRO A 361 5.23 18.93 3.88
C PRO A 361 5.35 19.66 2.54
N PHE A 362 5.18 18.91 1.45
CA PHE A 362 5.24 19.48 0.11
C PHE A 362 4.07 20.42 -0.12
N ARG A 363 4.36 21.59 -0.69
CA ARG A 363 3.35 22.58 -1.09
C ARG A 363 3.35 22.74 -2.60
N SER A 364 2.25 23.29 -3.15
CA SER A 364 2.12 23.38 -4.61
C SER A 364 2.99 24.51 -5.16
N ILE A 365 3.23 25.50 -4.30
CA ILE A 365 4.09 26.64 -4.56
C ILE A 365 5.23 26.53 -3.56
N GLU A 366 6.43 26.26 -4.06
CA GLU A 366 7.65 26.21 -3.27
C GLU A 366 8.68 27.15 -3.91
N LYS A 367 9.34 27.95 -3.07
CA LYS A 367 10.35 28.93 -3.52
C LYS A 367 11.75 28.57 -3.06
N GLU A 368 11.88 27.57 -2.19
CA GLU A 368 13.15 27.12 -1.66
C GLU A 368 13.89 26.31 -2.74
N ASN A 369 15.16 26.65 -2.93
CA ASN A 369 16.05 25.93 -3.84
C ASN A 369 17.00 25.08 -3.01
N PHE A 370 17.16 23.83 -3.41
CA PHE A 370 18.05 22.85 -2.82
C PHE A 370 19.09 22.43 -3.86
N LEU A 371 20.27 22.08 -3.36
CA LEU A 371 21.37 21.53 -4.14
C LEU A 371 21.78 20.18 -3.50
N PRO A 372 20.93 19.14 -3.58
CA PRO A 372 21.17 17.85 -2.93
C PRO A 372 22.54 17.24 -3.26
N THR A 373 23.03 17.38 -4.49
CA THR A 373 24.31 16.77 -4.88
C THR A 373 25.48 17.46 -4.18
N GLN A 374 25.43 18.78 -4.06
CA GLN A 374 26.44 19.58 -3.37
C GLN A 374 26.37 19.44 -1.84
N THR A 375 25.20 19.09 -1.32
CA THR A 375 24.95 18.90 0.12
C THR A 375 25.06 17.44 0.56
N GLY A 376 25.70 16.57 -0.25
CA GLY A 376 26.04 15.20 0.15
C GLY A 376 24.88 14.21 0.14
N TRP A 377 23.78 14.50 -0.57
CA TRP A 377 22.67 13.56 -0.78
C TRP A 377 22.87 12.62 -1.96
N ALA A 378 23.90 12.85 -2.79
CA ALA A 378 24.21 11.99 -3.93
C ALA A 378 24.30 10.49 -3.55
N PRO A 379 24.99 10.06 -2.47
CA PRO A 379 24.97 8.65 -2.06
C PRO A 379 23.57 8.07 -1.79
N PHE A 380 22.68 8.87 -1.20
CA PHE A 380 21.29 8.49 -0.95
C PHE A 380 20.53 8.31 -2.27
N ILE A 381 20.70 9.24 -3.21
CA ILE A 381 20.09 9.16 -4.54
C ILE A 381 20.53 7.88 -5.25
N LEU A 382 21.82 7.51 -5.15
CA LEU A 382 22.35 6.26 -5.71
C LEU A 382 21.76 5.00 -5.07
N ASP A 383 21.43 5.05 -3.78
CA ASP A 383 20.79 3.92 -3.08
C ASP A 383 19.30 3.77 -3.45
N ASN A 384 18.67 4.89 -3.83
CA ASN A 384 17.25 5.03 -4.10
C ASN A 384 16.90 5.14 -5.59
N VAL A 385 17.78 4.66 -6.49
CA VAL A 385 17.60 4.72 -7.96
C VAL A 385 16.17 4.33 -8.42
N PRO A 386 15.53 3.25 -7.92
CA PRO A 386 14.17 2.90 -8.35
C PRO A 386 13.12 4.00 -8.12
N TYR A 387 13.28 4.85 -7.11
CA TYR A 387 12.37 5.96 -6.83
C TYR A 387 12.49 7.11 -7.84
N TYR A 388 13.65 7.26 -8.48
CA TYR A 388 13.90 8.31 -9.47
C TYR A 388 13.71 7.82 -10.91
N PHE A 389 13.81 6.52 -11.18
CA PHE A 389 13.63 6.00 -12.54
C PHE A 389 12.27 5.33 -12.69
N SER A 390 12.10 4.12 -12.14
CA SER A 390 10.88 3.34 -12.30
C SER A 390 9.63 4.01 -11.70
N ALA A 391 9.73 4.59 -10.50
CA ALA A 391 8.57 5.26 -9.91
C ALA A 391 8.19 6.53 -10.71
N VAL A 392 9.17 7.29 -11.18
CA VAL A 392 8.93 8.48 -12.01
C VAL A 392 8.22 8.12 -13.31
N ASP A 393 8.65 7.05 -13.99
CA ASP A 393 7.97 6.57 -15.19
C ASP A 393 6.50 6.18 -14.90
N ILE A 394 6.26 5.41 -13.82
CA ILE A 394 4.90 5.04 -13.39
C ILE A 394 4.03 6.29 -13.16
N LEU A 395 4.58 7.28 -12.46
CA LEU A 395 3.88 8.53 -12.16
C LEU A 395 3.61 9.37 -13.42
N LEU A 396 4.58 9.48 -14.33
CA LEU A 396 4.41 10.17 -15.62
C LEU A 396 3.37 9.48 -16.50
N LYS A 397 3.41 8.15 -16.58
CA LYS A 397 2.39 7.36 -17.27
C LYS A 397 1.01 7.63 -16.69
N ARG A 398 0.89 7.77 -15.36
CA ARG A 398 -0.37 8.15 -14.73
C ARG A 398 -0.82 9.56 -15.08
N ILE A 399 0.07 10.54 -14.97
CA ILE A 399 -0.17 11.96 -15.30
C ILE A 399 -0.59 12.11 -16.77
N SER A 400 -0.04 11.31 -17.68
CA SER A 400 -0.42 11.32 -19.10
C SER A 400 -1.89 11.01 -19.36
N THR A 401 -2.58 10.41 -18.38
CA THR A 401 -4.00 10.06 -18.49
C THR A 401 -4.96 11.07 -17.85
N PHE A 402 -4.44 12.21 -17.37
CA PHE A 402 -5.21 13.30 -16.80
C PHE A 402 -6.06 13.99 -17.88
N SER A 403 -7.34 14.22 -17.60
CA SER A 403 -8.24 14.85 -18.57
C SER A 403 -8.20 16.37 -18.51
N TYR A 404 -7.70 16.96 -17.42
CA TYR A 404 -7.76 18.40 -17.12
C TYR A 404 -9.15 19.02 -17.36
N THR A 405 -10.17 18.21 -17.10
CA THR A 405 -11.58 18.58 -17.02
C THR A 405 -12.12 18.18 -15.66
N ASP A 406 -13.10 18.91 -15.15
CA ASP A 406 -13.81 18.48 -13.95
C ASP A 406 -14.61 17.21 -14.27
N SER A 407 -14.34 16.16 -13.50
CA SER A 407 -15.04 14.88 -13.57
C SER A 407 -15.63 14.55 -12.21
N LEU A 408 -16.55 13.58 -12.15
CA LEU A 408 -17.14 13.12 -10.90
C LEU A 408 -16.09 12.64 -9.87
N ASN A 409 -14.93 12.19 -10.34
CA ASN A 409 -13.91 11.54 -9.51
C ASN A 409 -12.69 12.42 -9.24
N MET A 410 -12.36 13.34 -10.15
CA MET A 410 -11.13 14.13 -10.06
C MET A 410 -11.34 15.53 -10.64
N SER A 411 -10.98 16.54 -9.85
CA SER A 411 -11.09 17.95 -10.23
C SER A 411 -9.87 18.41 -11.03
N VAL A 412 -9.98 19.46 -11.83
CA VAL A 412 -8.80 20.06 -12.50
C VAL A 412 -7.79 20.54 -11.45
N ALA A 413 -8.28 21.10 -10.35
CA ALA A 413 -7.44 21.54 -9.23
C ALA A 413 -6.70 20.37 -8.54
N GLY A 414 -7.31 19.20 -8.43
CA GLY A 414 -6.67 17.98 -7.90
C GLY A 414 -5.57 17.48 -8.83
N GLN A 415 -5.85 17.41 -10.14
CA GLN A 415 -4.88 17.02 -11.18
C GLN A 415 -3.66 17.95 -11.19
N LEU A 416 -3.90 19.26 -11.12
CA LEU A 416 -2.83 20.25 -11.04
C LEU A 416 -2.03 20.12 -9.75
N ARG A 417 -2.69 19.91 -8.60
CA ARG A 417 -1.98 19.67 -7.33
C ARG A 417 -1.02 18.48 -7.41
N ILE A 418 -1.48 17.36 -8.01
CA ILE A 418 -0.63 16.19 -8.25
C ILE A 418 0.57 16.55 -9.14
N LEU A 419 0.31 17.23 -10.26
CA LEU A 419 1.36 17.62 -11.21
C LEU A 419 2.40 18.55 -10.57
N TYR A 420 1.98 19.57 -9.82
CA TYR A 420 2.90 20.47 -9.14
C TYR A 420 3.72 19.77 -8.05
N ARG A 421 3.14 18.85 -7.28
CA ARG A 421 3.91 18.04 -6.31
C ARG A 421 5.01 17.24 -7.01
N PHE A 422 4.66 16.60 -8.13
CA PHE A 422 5.62 15.85 -8.93
C PHE A 422 6.75 16.75 -9.45
N ILE A 423 6.39 17.89 -10.06
CA ILE A 423 7.36 18.86 -10.59
C ILE A 423 8.28 19.39 -9.50
N ASN A 424 7.75 19.70 -8.31
CA ASN A 424 8.49 20.37 -7.25
C ASN A 424 9.66 19.54 -6.71
N VAL A 425 9.63 18.20 -6.79
CA VAL A 425 10.78 17.35 -6.42
C VAL A 425 12.00 17.71 -7.28
N PHE A 426 11.81 17.94 -8.57
CA PHE A 426 12.89 18.27 -9.51
C PHE A 426 13.16 19.77 -9.61
N TYR A 427 12.10 20.59 -9.60
CA TYR A 427 12.22 22.04 -9.74
C TYR A 427 12.98 22.68 -8.59
N THR A 428 12.70 22.22 -7.36
CA THR A 428 13.37 22.76 -6.18
C THR A 428 14.80 22.24 -6.04
N ALA A 429 15.10 21.05 -6.57
CA ALA A 429 16.43 20.44 -6.53
C ALA A 429 17.19 20.65 -7.84
N ARG A 430 17.82 21.82 -8.00
CA ARG A 430 18.32 22.31 -9.32
C ARG A 430 19.40 21.45 -9.96
N ASP A 431 20.24 20.81 -9.15
CA ASP A 431 21.34 19.94 -9.60
C ASP A 431 20.92 18.47 -9.74
N LEU A 432 19.68 18.11 -9.41
CA LEU A 432 19.20 16.73 -9.40
C LEU A 432 19.09 16.14 -10.80
N ILE A 433 18.47 16.85 -11.76
CA ILE A 433 18.28 16.32 -13.13
C ILE A 433 19.62 16.05 -13.81
N GLY A 434 20.59 16.97 -13.67
CA GLY A 434 21.93 16.78 -14.24
C GLY A 434 22.62 15.55 -13.68
N PHE A 435 22.52 15.34 -12.35
CA PHE A 435 23.07 14.15 -11.72
C PHE A 435 22.33 12.86 -12.11
N LEU A 436 21.00 12.89 -12.21
CA LEU A 436 20.22 11.74 -12.67
C LEU A 436 20.51 11.38 -14.13
N ALA A 437 20.81 12.35 -15.00
CA ALA A 437 21.26 12.09 -16.37
C ALA A 437 22.62 11.37 -16.41
N LEU A 438 23.57 11.74 -15.53
CA LEU A 438 24.84 11.01 -15.38
C LEU A 438 24.60 9.57 -14.89
N VAL A 439 23.71 9.39 -13.90
CA VAL A 439 23.34 8.07 -13.38
C VAL A 439 22.66 7.22 -14.46
N GLU A 440 21.77 7.81 -15.27
CA GLU A 440 21.10 7.13 -16.38
C GLU A 440 22.11 6.57 -17.40
N LYS A 441 23.09 7.39 -17.81
CA LYS A 441 24.18 6.97 -18.71
C LYS A 441 25.04 5.85 -18.11
N ALA A 442 25.32 5.91 -16.81
CA ALA A 442 26.08 4.87 -16.11
C ALA A 442 25.29 3.56 -16.02
N LEU A 443 23.98 3.61 -15.77
CA LEU A 443 23.10 2.44 -15.70
C LEU A 443 22.99 1.69 -17.04
N ASP A 444 22.90 2.43 -18.17
CA ASP A 444 22.88 1.84 -19.51
C ASP A 444 24.11 1.01 -19.82
N HIS A 445 25.24 1.36 -19.21
CA HIS A 445 26.53 0.73 -19.42
C HIS A 445 26.98 -0.11 -18.20
N ALA A 446 26.07 -0.37 -17.25
CA ALA A 446 26.36 -1.11 -16.04
C ALA A 446 26.91 -2.51 -16.36
N GLY A 447 28.19 -2.75 -16.08
CA GLY A 447 28.87 -4.02 -16.36
C GLY A 447 30.06 -3.92 -17.33
N HIS A 448 30.27 -2.78 -18.00
CA HIS A 448 31.45 -2.56 -18.85
C HIS A 448 32.71 -2.17 -18.06
N ALA A 449 33.89 -2.38 -18.65
CA ALA A 449 35.18 -2.43 -17.94
C ALA A 449 35.59 -1.10 -17.27
N PHE A 450 35.35 0.06 -17.91
CA PHE A 450 35.76 1.35 -17.37
C PHE A 450 34.96 2.48 -18.04
N ILE A 451 34.27 3.30 -17.25
CA ILE A 451 33.43 4.38 -17.78
C ILE A 451 33.72 5.66 -16.99
N GLU A 452 33.96 6.75 -17.70
CA GLU A 452 34.24 8.10 -17.16
C GLU A 452 33.13 8.58 -16.20
N TRP A 453 31.88 8.22 -16.49
CA TRP A 453 30.70 8.52 -15.66
C TRP A 453 30.82 7.98 -14.22
N ASP A 454 31.38 6.79 -14.01
CA ASP A 454 31.55 6.24 -12.66
C ASP A 454 32.50 7.10 -11.81
N GLN A 455 33.54 7.66 -12.43
CA GLN A 455 34.49 8.56 -11.76
C GLN A 455 33.86 9.91 -11.45
N GLU A 456 33.06 10.44 -12.37
CA GLU A 456 32.34 11.70 -12.17
C GLU A 456 31.29 11.57 -11.06
N ILE A 457 30.46 10.52 -11.10
CA ILE A 457 29.51 10.20 -10.04
C ILE A 457 30.25 9.98 -8.71
N ALA A 458 31.42 9.33 -8.70
CA ALA A 458 32.21 9.14 -7.47
C ALA A 458 32.72 10.47 -6.89
N LYS A 459 33.18 11.40 -7.74
CA LYS A 459 33.56 12.75 -7.31
C LYS A 459 32.39 13.49 -6.68
N ILE A 460 31.20 13.41 -7.27
CA ILE A 460 29.99 14.06 -6.75
C ILE A 460 29.50 13.40 -5.46
N ALA A 461 29.43 12.06 -5.43
CA ALA A 461 28.84 11.32 -4.31
C ALA A 461 29.76 11.18 -3.10
N TYR A 462 31.05 11.00 -3.33
CA TYR A 462 32.02 10.66 -2.28
C TYR A 462 33.17 11.67 -2.17
N GLY A 463 33.23 12.68 -3.04
CA GLY A 463 34.26 13.72 -3.03
C GLY A 463 35.59 13.31 -3.67
N HIS A 464 35.73 12.06 -4.13
CA HIS A 464 36.97 11.55 -4.72
C HIS A 464 36.73 10.46 -5.78
N ALA A 465 37.52 10.49 -6.86
CA ALA A 465 37.38 9.56 -7.98
C ALA A 465 37.73 8.10 -7.62
N SER A 466 38.50 7.87 -6.56
CA SER A 466 38.87 6.51 -6.13
C SER A 466 37.67 5.68 -5.64
N ALA A 467 36.51 6.30 -5.37
CA ALA A 467 35.27 5.60 -5.07
C ALA A 467 34.53 5.07 -6.32
N ALA A 468 35.09 5.21 -7.54
CA ALA A 468 34.47 4.75 -8.78
C ALA A 468 34.12 3.25 -8.76
N ALA A 469 34.96 2.41 -8.13
CA ALA A 469 34.66 0.97 -7.99
C ALA A 469 33.38 0.72 -7.17
N LYS A 470 33.18 1.49 -6.09
CA LYS A 470 31.97 1.43 -5.25
C LYS A 470 30.73 1.92 -6.01
N VAL A 471 30.87 2.99 -6.80
CA VAL A 471 29.80 3.48 -7.68
C VAL A 471 29.41 2.42 -8.70
N LYS A 472 30.39 1.82 -9.37
CA LYS A 472 30.18 0.76 -10.38
C LYS A 472 29.43 -0.44 -9.81
N GLU A 473 29.77 -0.88 -8.60
CA GLU A 473 29.06 -1.95 -7.90
C GLU A 473 27.59 -1.56 -7.62
N LYS A 474 27.36 -0.33 -7.13
CA LYS A 474 26.00 0.20 -6.92
C LYS A 474 25.21 0.31 -8.22
N MET A 475 25.82 0.77 -9.32
CA MET A 475 25.16 0.84 -10.63
C MET A 475 24.78 -0.54 -11.15
N LYS A 476 25.65 -1.53 -10.99
CA LYS A 476 25.34 -2.92 -11.34
C LYS A 476 24.16 -3.45 -10.54
N ALA A 477 24.19 -3.31 -9.21
CA ALA A 477 23.09 -3.75 -8.35
C ALA A 477 21.77 -3.01 -8.67
N ALA A 478 21.84 -1.70 -8.94
CA ALA A 478 20.69 -0.91 -9.32
C ALA A 478 20.13 -1.33 -10.68
N SER A 479 20.97 -1.57 -11.69
CA SER A 479 20.56 -2.05 -13.01
C SER A 479 19.90 -3.43 -12.94
N GLU A 480 20.47 -4.36 -12.19
CA GLU A 480 19.88 -5.69 -11.94
C GLU A 480 18.51 -5.57 -11.25
N ARG A 481 18.41 -4.70 -10.25
CA ARG A 481 17.15 -4.45 -9.54
C ARG A 481 16.09 -3.82 -10.44
N LEU A 482 16.44 -2.82 -11.24
CA LEU A 482 15.53 -2.20 -12.19
C LEU A 482 15.05 -3.20 -13.26
N ALA A 483 15.94 -4.10 -13.72
CA ALA A 483 15.59 -5.18 -14.64
C ALA A 483 14.58 -6.15 -14.01
N GLN A 484 14.80 -6.56 -12.75
CA GLN A 484 13.88 -7.42 -12.00
C GLN A 484 12.51 -6.77 -11.82
N ILE A 485 12.46 -5.48 -11.44
CA ILE A 485 11.21 -4.73 -11.31
C ILE A 485 10.47 -4.65 -12.65
N GLY A 486 11.20 -4.45 -13.74
CA GLY A 486 10.64 -4.42 -15.10
C GLY A 486 10.24 -5.80 -15.66
N GLY A 487 10.47 -6.89 -14.92
CA GLY A 487 10.23 -8.26 -15.37
C GLY A 487 11.13 -8.70 -16.53
N LYS A 488 12.28 -8.04 -16.72
CA LYS A 488 13.23 -8.33 -17.80
C LYS A 488 14.35 -9.24 -17.27
N THR A 489 14.70 -10.27 -18.04
CA THR A 489 15.84 -11.16 -17.74
C THR A 489 17.19 -10.62 -18.20
N SER A 490 17.18 -9.56 -19.02
CA SER A 490 18.35 -8.87 -19.53
C SER A 490 18.65 -7.60 -18.73
N GLN A 491 19.86 -7.05 -18.92
CA GLN A 491 20.27 -5.74 -18.39
C GLN A 491 19.18 -4.68 -18.62
N TRP A 492 18.96 -3.84 -17.61
CA TRP A 492 18.06 -2.69 -17.72
C TRP A 492 18.55 -1.75 -18.81
N ARG A 493 17.61 -1.10 -19.51
CA ARG A 493 17.91 -0.06 -20.49
C ARG A 493 17.09 1.18 -20.15
N SER A 494 17.75 2.30 -20.28
CA SER A 494 17.21 3.63 -20.14
C SER A 494 16.02 3.85 -21.07
N GLU A 495 15.04 4.57 -20.54
CA GLU A 495 13.96 5.14 -21.33
C GLU A 495 14.27 6.60 -21.71
N HIS A 496 15.51 7.05 -21.50
CA HIS A 496 15.97 8.42 -21.73
C HIS A 496 15.05 9.45 -21.07
N LEU A 497 14.79 9.25 -19.77
CA LEU A 497 13.99 10.16 -18.95
C LEU A 497 14.74 11.48 -18.74
N TYR A 498 16.04 11.40 -18.42
CA TYR A 498 16.85 12.53 -18.01
C TYR A 498 17.90 12.94 -19.05
N ASP A 499 18.37 12.01 -19.87
CA ASP A 499 19.41 12.23 -20.88
C ASP A 499 19.01 13.29 -21.92
N THR A 500 19.67 14.45 -21.87
CA THR A 500 19.36 15.63 -22.67
C THR A 500 20.11 15.69 -24.01
N GLU A 501 20.95 14.70 -24.32
CA GLU A 501 21.71 14.68 -25.58
C GLU A 501 20.80 14.51 -26.81
N GLU A 502 21.24 15.08 -27.94
CA GLU A 502 20.50 15.59 -29.11
C GLU A 502 19.47 14.69 -29.83
N GLN A 503 19.24 13.45 -29.41
CA GLN A 503 18.27 12.55 -30.05
C GLN A 503 16.91 12.61 -29.34
N GLN A 504 16.17 13.71 -29.57
CA GLN A 504 14.79 13.92 -29.11
C GLN A 504 13.82 12.77 -29.47
N GLU A 505 14.15 11.97 -30.49
CA GLU A 505 13.38 10.79 -30.93
C GLU A 505 13.42 9.61 -29.94
N ARG A 506 14.35 9.58 -28.98
CA ARG A 506 14.52 8.46 -28.02
C ARG A 506 13.95 8.71 -26.63
N ARG A 507 13.30 9.84 -26.39
CA ARG A 507 12.79 10.24 -25.07
C ARG A 507 11.70 9.31 -24.55
N SER A 508 11.57 9.22 -23.22
CA SER A 508 10.60 8.33 -22.56
C SER A 508 9.18 8.56 -23.11
N PRO A 509 8.50 7.48 -23.56
CA PRO A 509 7.13 7.59 -24.07
C PRO A 509 6.16 8.17 -23.03
N SER A 510 6.33 7.81 -21.76
CA SER A 510 5.49 8.31 -20.65
C SER A 510 5.67 9.81 -20.44
N LEU A 511 6.91 10.30 -20.52
CA LEU A 511 7.24 11.72 -20.41
C LEU A 511 6.64 12.52 -21.58
N ILE A 512 6.86 12.05 -22.81
CA ILE A 512 6.32 12.69 -24.02
C ILE A 512 4.79 12.69 -23.98
N ALA A 513 4.16 11.59 -23.59
CA ALA A 513 2.72 11.50 -23.45
C ALA A 513 2.18 12.46 -22.39
N ALA A 514 2.83 12.58 -21.23
CA ALA A 514 2.43 13.51 -20.17
C ALA A 514 2.48 14.97 -20.64
N VAL A 515 3.58 15.37 -21.27
CA VAL A 515 3.79 16.75 -21.74
C VAL A 515 2.86 17.07 -22.92
N SER A 516 2.71 16.14 -23.87
CA SER A 516 1.80 16.26 -25.01
C SER A 516 0.34 16.40 -24.56
N ASN A 517 -0.08 15.57 -23.60
CA ASN A 517 -1.44 15.63 -23.05
C ASN A 517 -1.71 16.98 -22.38
N LEU A 518 -0.77 17.50 -21.59
CA LEU A 518 -0.90 18.82 -20.98
C LEU A 518 -0.98 19.93 -22.04
N TYR A 519 -0.10 19.90 -23.04
CA TYR A 519 -0.12 20.84 -24.16
C TYR A 519 -1.43 20.81 -24.95
N HIS A 520 -1.94 19.62 -25.24
CA HIS A 520 -3.23 19.44 -25.92
C HIS A 520 -4.37 20.08 -25.13
N ASN A 521 -4.44 19.81 -23.81
CA ASN A 521 -5.49 20.38 -22.97
C ASN A 521 -5.39 21.90 -22.82
N ILE A 522 -4.17 22.47 -22.78
CA ILE A 522 -3.98 23.93 -22.86
C ILE A 522 -4.60 24.48 -24.14
N ASN A 523 -4.33 23.88 -25.30
CA ASN A 523 -4.87 24.33 -26.58
C ASN A 523 -6.39 24.22 -26.66
N VAL A 524 -6.98 23.14 -26.11
CA VAL A 524 -8.44 23.00 -26.00
C VAL A 524 -9.03 24.13 -25.17
N HIS A 525 -8.42 24.46 -24.03
CA HIS A 525 -8.87 25.54 -23.15
C HIS A 525 -8.69 26.93 -23.76
N VAL A 526 -7.60 27.18 -24.50
CA VAL A 526 -7.36 28.42 -25.27
C VAL A 526 -8.36 28.56 -26.43
N ALA A 527 -8.70 27.46 -27.11
CA ALA A 527 -9.71 27.49 -28.16
C ALA A 527 -11.11 27.78 -27.58
N ALA A 528 -11.41 27.24 -26.40
CA ALA A 528 -12.69 27.46 -25.72
C ALA A 528 -12.84 28.89 -25.18
N SER A 529 -11.75 29.56 -24.76
CA SER A 529 -11.79 30.93 -24.23
C SER A 529 -12.05 32.00 -25.30
N LYS A 530 -11.94 31.66 -26.59
CA LYS A 530 -12.30 32.54 -27.72
C LYS A 530 -13.81 32.75 -27.87
N TRP A 531 -14.63 32.01 -27.11
CA TRP A 531 -16.10 32.12 -27.14
C TRP A 531 -16.61 32.95 -25.95
N PRO A 532 -17.27 34.10 -26.19
CA PRO A 532 -17.59 35.10 -25.15
C PRO A 532 -18.58 34.64 -24.06
N THR A 533 -19.20 33.47 -24.18
CA THR A 533 -20.18 32.94 -23.22
C THR A 533 -19.61 31.96 -22.20
N ARG A 534 -18.31 31.64 -22.23
CA ARG A 534 -17.68 30.72 -21.26
C ARG A 534 -16.79 31.49 -20.29
N LEU A 535 -17.08 31.28 -18.99
CA LEU A 535 -16.32 31.79 -17.84
C LEU A 535 -14.81 31.65 -18.06
N SER A 536 -14.08 32.70 -17.68
CA SER A 536 -12.62 32.72 -17.53
C SER A 536 -12.12 31.39 -16.95
N ASN A 537 -11.27 30.71 -17.71
CA ASN A 537 -10.73 29.44 -17.27
C ASN A 537 -9.56 29.67 -16.32
N ARG A 538 -9.89 29.86 -15.03
CA ARG A 538 -8.95 30.09 -13.92
C ARG A 538 -7.81 29.06 -13.80
N HIS A 539 -7.87 27.93 -14.52
CA HIS A 539 -6.87 26.86 -14.50
C HIS A 539 -5.90 26.92 -15.69
N LEU A 540 -6.15 27.77 -16.69
CA LEU A 540 -5.32 27.86 -17.89
C LEU A 540 -3.89 28.33 -17.59
N GLU A 541 -3.74 29.40 -16.82
CA GLU A 541 -2.43 29.94 -16.44
C GLU A 541 -1.60 28.92 -15.63
N PRO A 542 -2.15 28.26 -14.58
CA PRO A 542 -1.46 27.15 -13.91
C PRO A 542 -1.04 26.00 -14.84
N MET A 543 -1.87 25.65 -15.83
CA MET A 543 -1.51 24.62 -16.81
C MET A 543 -0.34 25.05 -17.70
N GLN A 544 -0.34 26.31 -18.16
CA GLN A 544 0.74 26.88 -18.96
C GLN A 544 2.06 26.96 -18.18
N GLU A 545 1.99 27.38 -16.92
CA GLU A 545 3.14 27.40 -16.02
C GLU A 545 3.70 25.97 -15.84
N ALA A 546 2.84 25.01 -15.48
CA ALA A 546 3.28 23.63 -15.28
C ALA A 546 3.89 23.03 -16.56
N TYR A 547 3.32 23.34 -17.74
CA TYR A 547 3.89 22.93 -19.03
C TYR A 547 5.27 23.54 -19.27
N HIS A 548 5.42 24.84 -19.02
CA HIS A 548 6.70 25.52 -19.23
C HIS A 548 7.77 24.97 -18.29
N VAL A 549 7.46 24.78 -17.01
CA VAL A 549 8.38 24.21 -16.04
C VAL A 549 8.76 22.79 -16.41
N LEU A 550 7.80 21.92 -16.71
CA LEU A 550 8.06 20.53 -17.06
C LEU A 550 8.90 20.41 -18.35
N SER A 551 8.55 21.18 -19.38
CA SER A 551 9.30 21.18 -20.66
C SER A 551 10.72 21.70 -20.47
N THR A 552 10.93 22.72 -19.64
CA THR A 552 12.24 23.29 -19.36
C THR A 552 13.10 22.32 -18.54
N LEU A 553 12.55 21.74 -17.48
CA LEU A 553 13.26 20.80 -16.61
C LEU A 553 13.77 19.58 -17.38
N PHE A 554 12.94 19.03 -18.25
CA PHE A 554 13.27 17.83 -19.02
C PHE A 554 13.82 18.12 -20.42
N ASN A 555 14.09 19.39 -20.75
CA ASN A 555 14.57 19.85 -22.06
C ASN A 555 13.74 19.32 -23.26
N ILE A 556 12.42 19.41 -23.18
CA ILE A 556 11.50 18.94 -24.22
C ILE A 556 11.14 20.11 -25.14
N ASN A 557 11.44 19.96 -26.43
CA ASN A 557 11.13 20.99 -27.42
C ASN A 557 9.63 20.96 -27.79
N SER A 558 8.98 22.12 -27.75
CA SER A 558 7.58 22.30 -28.15
C SER A 558 7.34 21.99 -29.63
N ALA A 559 8.38 22.01 -30.47
CA ALA A 559 8.32 21.63 -31.88
C ALA A 559 7.86 20.16 -32.08
N LEU A 560 8.04 19.29 -31.09
CA LEU A 560 7.55 17.91 -31.11
C LEU A 560 6.02 17.81 -31.10
N PHE A 561 5.34 18.89 -30.69
CA PHE A 561 3.89 18.94 -30.53
C PHE A 561 3.23 19.96 -31.45
N ALA A 562 3.99 20.63 -32.31
CA ALA A 562 3.44 21.56 -33.29
C ALA A 562 2.50 20.79 -34.23
N PRO A 563 1.28 21.31 -34.51
CA PRO A 563 0.47 20.75 -35.56
C PRO A 563 1.27 20.86 -36.86
N LEU A 564 1.47 19.75 -37.59
CA LEU A 564 2.05 19.78 -38.93
C LEU A 564 1.38 20.93 -39.70
N LYS A 565 2.19 21.91 -40.13
CA LYS A 565 1.72 23.04 -40.93
C LYS A 565 0.89 22.48 -42.08
N THR A 566 -0.40 22.81 -42.09
CA THR A 566 -1.29 22.58 -43.21
C THR A 566 -0.82 23.43 -44.38
N ALA A 567 0.06 22.86 -45.21
CA ALA A 567 0.25 23.34 -46.56
C ALA A 567 -1.08 23.11 -47.31
N SER A 568 -1.83 24.19 -47.46
CA SER A 568 -2.97 24.30 -48.37
C SER A 568 -2.49 24.02 -49.79
N THR A 569 -2.71 22.79 -50.25
CA THR A 569 -2.91 22.48 -51.67
C THR A 569 -3.78 21.23 -51.75
N ILE A 570 -5.08 21.44 -51.93
CA ILE A 570 -5.99 20.41 -52.44
C ILE A 570 -5.68 20.33 -53.93
N PRO A 571 -5.27 19.17 -54.49
CA PRO A 571 -6.22 18.07 -54.65
C PRO A 571 -5.65 16.65 -54.50
N GLY A 572 -6.48 15.76 -53.97
CA GLY A 572 -6.28 14.32 -53.98
C GLY A 572 -6.58 13.70 -52.64
N LYS A 573 -7.79 13.14 -52.49
CA LYS A 573 -8.19 12.25 -51.39
C LYS A 573 -7.02 11.33 -51.00
N ARG A 574 -6.41 11.59 -49.84
CA ARG A 574 -5.63 10.60 -49.10
C ARG A 574 -6.11 10.58 -47.66
N THR A 575 -6.75 9.47 -47.35
CA THR A 575 -7.25 8.99 -46.06
C THR A 575 -6.12 8.67 -45.09
N GLY A 576 -6.23 9.15 -43.85
CA GLY A 576 -5.40 8.79 -42.69
C GLY A 576 -5.36 9.96 -41.70
N PHE A 577 -5.77 9.88 -40.44
CA PHE A 577 -5.86 8.77 -39.51
C PHE A 577 -7.32 8.39 -39.18
N THR A 578 -7.57 7.10 -39.22
CA THR A 578 -8.85 6.43 -39.04
C THR A 578 -9.46 6.65 -37.65
N GLN A 579 -10.70 7.15 -37.66
CA GLN A 579 -11.73 6.80 -36.70
C GLN A 579 -11.66 5.27 -36.48
N LEU A 580 -11.38 4.83 -35.25
CA LEU A 580 -11.32 3.40 -34.92
C LEU A 580 -12.65 2.73 -35.31
N ALA A 581 -12.62 1.91 -36.34
CA ALA A 581 -13.77 1.12 -36.77
C ALA A 581 -13.89 -0.09 -35.85
N PHE A 582 -15.09 -0.30 -35.30
CA PHE A 582 -15.35 -1.38 -34.37
C PHE A 582 -16.10 -2.51 -35.08
N ALA A 583 -15.66 -3.74 -34.86
CA ALA A 583 -16.23 -4.93 -35.49
C ALA A 583 -17.59 -5.33 -34.86
N GLY A 584 -18.42 -6.06 -35.61
CA GLY A 584 -19.64 -6.71 -35.10
C GLY A 584 -20.91 -5.84 -35.06
N LYS A 585 -20.87 -4.63 -35.65
CA LYS A 585 -22.00 -3.67 -35.62
C LYS A 585 -23.23 -4.10 -36.44
N GLN A 586 -23.05 -4.89 -37.49
CA GLN A 586 -24.11 -5.15 -38.47
C GLN A 586 -24.75 -6.53 -38.37
N ASN A 587 -24.19 -7.46 -37.59
CA ASN A 587 -24.64 -8.85 -37.57
C ASN A 587 -24.92 -9.39 -36.15
N GLY A 588 -25.55 -8.56 -35.31
CA GLY A 588 -25.95 -8.94 -33.95
C GLY A 588 -24.78 -9.37 -33.05
N GLY A 589 -23.58 -8.82 -33.28
CA GLY A 589 -22.35 -9.16 -32.56
C GLY A 589 -21.59 -10.39 -33.09
N TYR A 590 -21.96 -10.96 -34.24
CA TYR A 590 -21.14 -11.97 -34.91
C TYR A 590 -20.16 -11.34 -35.90
N LEU A 591 -18.91 -11.81 -35.89
CA LEU A 591 -17.86 -11.36 -36.82
C LEU A 591 -17.99 -12.07 -38.16
N THR A 592 -18.09 -11.30 -39.24
CA THR A 592 -17.96 -11.81 -40.62
C THR A 592 -16.53 -12.30 -40.91
N ALA A 593 -16.35 -13.11 -41.95
CA ALA A 593 -15.02 -13.62 -42.33
C ALA A 593 -14.05 -12.47 -42.67
N GLU A 594 -14.53 -11.43 -43.34
CA GLU A 594 -13.74 -10.22 -43.62
C GLU A 594 -13.38 -9.44 -42.36
N GLU A 595 -14.31 -9.24 -41.42
CA GLU A 595 -14.02 -8.55 -40.15
C GLU A 595 -13.01 -9.32 -39.30
N LYS A 596 -13.03 -10.66 -39.33
CA LYS A 596 -12.03 -11.50 -38.63
C LYS A 596 -10.63 -11.29 -39.19
N GLU A 597 -10.51 -11.21 -40.51
CA GLU A 597 -9.21 -11.03 -41.16
C GLU A 597 -8.66 -9.61 -40.93
N LEU A 598 -9.54 -8.60 -40.92
CA LEU A 598 -9.19 -7.23 -40.57
C LEU A 598 -8.82 -7.06 -39.09
N LEU A 599 -9.42 -7.83 -38.18
CA LEU A 599 -9.03 -7.89 -36.77
C LEU A 599 -7.62 -8.48 -36.59
N LYS A 600 -7.30 -9.58 -37.30
CA LYS A 600 -5.94 -10.17 -37.27
C LYS A 600 -4.88 -9.20 -37.76
N GLN A 601 -5.23 -8.35 -38.72
CA GLN A 601 -4.36 -7.31 -39.26
C GLN A 601 -4.30 -6.05 -38.36
N GLY A 602 -4.99 -6.03 -37.22
CA GLY A 602 -5.02 -4.90 -36.29
C GLY A 602 -5.78 -3.67 -36.80
N LYS A 603 -6.59 -3.82 -37.85
CA LYS A 603 -7.31 -2.72 -38.51
C LYS A 603 -8.73 -2.47 -37.96
N LEU A 604 -9.20 -3.35 -37.07
CA LEU A 604 -10.49 -3.25 -36.37
C LEU A 604 -10.30 -3.55 -34.88
N VAL A 605 -11.19 -3.03 -34.02
CA VAL A 605 -11.17 -3.28 -32.57
C VAL A 605 -12.52 -3.82 -32.09
N CYS A 606 -12.49 -4.83 -31.20
CA CYS A 606 -13.68 -5.36 -30.54
C CYS A 606 -13.98 -4.58 -29.26
N SER A 607 -15.25 -4.25 -29.03
CA SER A 607 -15.72 -3.65 -27.78
C SER A 607 -16.79 -4.54 -27.15
N PRO A 608 -16.86 -4.64 -25.80
CA PRO A 608 -17.92 -5.35 -25.08
C PRO A 608 -19.34 -4.88 -25.45
N HIS A 609 -19.47 -3.65 -25.96
CA HIS A 609 -20.76 -3.08 -26.37
C HIS A 609 -21.19 -3.51 -27.77
N ASN A 610 -20.25 -3.95 -28.61
CA ASN A 610 -20.54 -4.33 -29.99
C ASN A 610 -20.67 -5.85 -30.15
N ILE A 611 -19.98 -6.62 -29.29
CA ILE A 611 -20.03 -8.08 -29.25
C ILE A 611 -20.41 -8.49 -27.83
N PRO A 612 -21.71 -8.50 -27.49
CA PRO A 612 -22.15 -8.77 -26.12
C PRO A 612 -21.96 -10.24 -25.74
N ALA A 613 -21.46 -10.48 -24.53
CA ALA A 613 -21.40 -11.81 -23.93
C ALA A 613 -22.78 -12.18 -23.34
N VAL A 614 -23.22 -13.43 -23.53
CA VAL A 614 -24.56 -13.89 -23.12
C VAL A 614 -24.45 -15.25 -22.42
N GLY A 615 -25.29 -15.49 -21.41
CA GLY A 615 -25.33 -16.74 -20.62
C GLY A 615 -24.71 -16.61 -19.21
N PRO A 616 -24.84 -17.64 -18.36
CA PRO A 616 -24.33 -17.63 -16.97
C PRO A 616 -22.80 -17.50 -16.89
N ARG A 617 -22.10 -17.73 -18.00
CA ARG A 617 -20.65 -17.52 -18.17
C ARG A 617 -20.30 -16.24 -18.94
N LYS A 618 -21.18 -15.22 -18.95
CA LYS A 618 -20.93 -13.93 -19.64
C LYS A 618 -19.63 -13.21 -19.21
N HIS A 619 -19.07 -13.61 -18.07
CA HIS A 619 -17.82 -13.07 -17.52
C HIS A 619 -16.56 -13.78 -18.05
N THR A 620 -16.71 -14.92 -18.73
CA THR A 620 -15.61 -15.79 -19.13
C THR A 620 -15.55 -16.11 -20.62
N ILE A 621 -16.63 -15.94 -21.38
CA ILE A 621 -16.63 -16.23 -22.83
C ILE A 621 -17.20 -15.05 -23.62
N VAL A 622 -16.37 -14.49 -24.50
CA VAL A 622 -16.76 -13.52 -25.53
C VAL A 622 -17.02 -14.30 -26.83
N ARG A 623 -18.03 -13.91 -27.62
CA ARG A 623 -18.44 -14.57 -28.88
C ARG A 623 -17.35 -14.70 -29.97
N SER A 624 -16.10 -14.32 -29.70
CA SER A 624 -15.19 -13.85 -30.75
C SER A 624 -14.28 -14.89 -31.42
N HIS A 625 -14.31 -16.19 -31.09
CA HIS A 625 -13.34 -17.11 -31.72
C HIS A 625 -13.87 -18.41 -32.34
N GLU A 626 -15.16 -18.74 -32.24
CA GLU A 626 -15.62 -20.09 -32.64
C GLU A 626 -16.57 -20.12 -33.85
N ASN A 627 -16.63 -21.30 -34.47
CA ASN A 627 -17.49 -21.62 -35.62
C ASN A 627 -18.96 -21.30 -35.28
N VAL A 628 -19.64 -20.54 -36.15
CA VAL A 628 -21.03 -20.07 -35.94
C VAL A 628 -21.99 -21.20 -35.62
N THR A 629 -21.79 -22.38 -36.23
CA THR A 629 -22.61 -23.57 -36.01
C THR A 629 -22.45 -24.12 -34.59
N LEU A 630 -21.21 -24.11 -34.08
CA LEU A 630 -20.87 -24.60 -32.74
C LEU A 630 -21.47 -23.68 -31.68
N VAL A 631 -21.31 -22.37 -31.83
CA VAL A 631 -21.87 -21.35 -30.92
C VAL A 631 -23.39 -21.41 -30.86
N ARG A 632 -24.07 -21.64 -31.99
CA ARG A 632 -25.53 -21.83 -32.02
C ARG A 632 -25.96 -23.10 -31.29
N TRP A 633 -25.17 -24.17 -31.42
CA TRP A 633 -25.37 -25.41 -30.67
C TRP A 633 -25.19 -25.21 -29.16
N THR A 634 -24.13 -24.54 -28.72
CA THR A 634 -23.88 -24.28 -27.29
C THR A 634 -24.97 -23.39 -26.68
N LEU A 635 -25.41 -22.35 -27.39
CA LEU A 635 -26.49 -21.48 -26.91
C LEU A 635 -27.84 -22.22 -26.80
N TYR A 636 -28.11 -23.19 -27.69
CA TYR A 636 -29.30 -24.02 -27.61
C TYR A 636 -29.26 -24.93 -26.37
N TRP A 637 -28.12 -25.60 -26.11
CA TRP A 637 -27.95 -26.48 -24.95
C TRP A 637 -27.88 -25.72 -23.62
N ASP A 638 -27.26 -24.54 -23.58
CA ASP A 638 -27.26 -23.68 -22.38
C ASP A 638 -28.68 -23.25 -22.00
N LYS A 639 -29.55 -22.98 -22.98
CA LYS A 639 -30.95 -22.67 -22.71
C LYS A 639 -31.67 -23.87 -22.05
N GLN A 640 -31.47 -25.07 -22.59
CA GLN A 640 -32.05 -26.30 -22.02
C GLN A 640 -31.53 -26.60 -20.61
N LEU A 641 -30.23 -26.46 -20.39
CA LEU A 641 -29.60 -26.64 -19.06
C LEU A 641 -30.12 -25.62 -18.04
N ASN A 642 -30.29 -24.36 -18.45
CA ASN A 642 -30.82 -23.32 -17.55
C ASN A 642 -32.29 -23.56 -17.21
N GLU A 643 -33.10 -24.04 -18.15
CA GLU A 643 -34.49 -24.43 -17.90
C GLU A 643 -34.58 -25.64 -16.96
N MET A 644 -33.67 -26.61 -17.07
CA MET A 644 -33.57 -27.74 -16.12
C MET A 644 -33.10 -27.33 -14.72
N VAL A 645 -32.13 -26.41 -14.60
CA VAL A 645 -31.66 -25.90 -13.30
C VAL A 645 -32.72 -25.05 -12.60
N TYR A 646 -33.48 -24.23 -13.36
CA TYR A 646 -34.62 -23.49 -12.81
C TYR A 646 -35.75 -24.42 -12.35
N ALA A 647 -36.01 -25.49 -13.09
CA ALA A 647 -36.97 -26.52 -12.67
C ALA A 647 -36.52 -27.24 -11.39
N ALA A 648 -35.21 -27.46 -11.21
CA ALA A 648 -34.63 -28.10 -10.02
C ALA A 648 -34.55 -27.20 -8.77
N GLN A 649 -34.76 -25.88 -8.91
CA GLN A 649 -34.84 -24.94 -7.79
C GLN A 649 -36.28 -24.66 -7.32
N LEU A 650 -37.27 -25.19 -8.06
CA LEU A 650 -38.70 -25.08 -7.75
C LEU A 650 -39.30 -26.38 -7.15
N TYR A 651 -38.46 -27.40 -6.94
CA TYR A 651 -38.70 -28.57 -6.10
C TYR A 651 -37.70 -28.54 -4.93
#